data_AF-A0A7V2UCD6-F1
#
_entry.id   AF-A0A7V2UCD6-F1
#
_cell.length_a   1.000
_cell.length_b   1.000
_cell.length_c   1.000
_cell.angle_alpha   90.00
_cell.angle_beta   90.00
_cell.angle_gamma   90.00
#
_symmetry.space_group_name_H-M   'P 1'
#
loop_
_entity.id
_entity.type
_entity.pdbx_description
1 polymer ?
#
loop_
_entity_poly.entity_id
_entity_poly.type
_entity_poly.pdbx_seq_one_letter_code
_entity_poly.pdbx_strand_id
1 'polypeptide(L)'
;MTPRLLVLAALALGQPVARAGDAFTANLTAQTLDAEGSYALPGRVAAQKGVLRVEPIGHSAWQTEKADAAGDAHFVVALRQPLPVGTVLAYGKWRVSYLKPGATAEPTSEEGWAEARYPGAETHELRVVPLPPGVTTRAIRLSAPMSPDSSGRFRSELLFATTLGGRFVNVAPLANLAVSSSGPRSRGFLPDARLNDPDNLLDGDIAHSNWSSGERKEPLSPERPEWLVLDWGAARRLRGCAAFIGAHQSGFAEMLVQRFTSTGRPDGTSDAGWETVGRLTTRKPWRPPRFWEAYCDFGREVETRALRFLAIAGTTKELAAGGEGADPTVVSIGELVVFEGLADRPAPERLVKQRAAPEGVIPITFDMPQGGLATIQILDDKGNVIENLVSGVEFPKGKNTAWWDLRTLEDYWPPYERPNPHFHEPSPEAVKVAPPGRYRWRGLWHPPLSLHYLFSYFPLKKHGLAWITADSTGGWLADHVPPQDVVRTGDTMWVGTFCEAGHALLEADLDMKKLWGSGRIWLACPRVLAADGDFIYYVEQGGWVKDKIVMVQVNRKTKASRRLLGRDLAKDEKADVQGLAVAGDRAWLGDRAKNAIFVLDLSKNLAAPPAGFAWNIAWKLLDHERMTVVKEIPLEKPGRIRPYGADHLAAVSGSRVVLIHRQTGDVRPVVTGLTNPLGLAIDAAGSFYVGEMDPVHQVKVFSREGRPLRTIGKPGKHRVGVFDPDNLESPAGIEVDAKGNVWVCEFSEEVKRTSVWDAAGRCVNQVLGPPMYGGGGEIDPADENHLFYHGKEFRRDPRTGEVRLTHLFWRGDDDRHDCFGSYPSYPFRRERRSLFSHTSQLFFTSWQGWAHGSNTTLWVYDRDHARPVGALGTVPDWLRKRFQVPKDEAIFAWTDANGDGKVQREELRTGTIMLGEKVWDRAGATWQFRMNESFEVAASDGHYGVAGIAFFRVERLTREGYPVWRLPTAFHTFEGRHAADAVFTDRDGNAISLDHYVTSMAPDGRLRWRYKNRWPGLHAGHDTSALGSEPGVLIAPTRFFGSAWVNKEVGEVICLNSNLGATYLFTADGLYIDRVFRDARRGLAWRMDTPPSDAIMNQLSLGDEHFGGTFQKVRRADGSHSFRYVVGQPHCSVVELRGLEKIQRIPGGELVVTKEHLIEAERLRQQRAYEVAHPKRETIRRLKGITIDGRSDDWPKERFGDGFALGFDPDLAVLYVLF
;
A
#
# COMPACT_ATOMS: atom_id res chain seq x y z
N MET A 1 -11.51 63.05 -24.75
CA MET A 1 -10.97 61.99 -25.62
C MET A 1 -9.48 61.86 -25.32
N THR A 2 -9.07 60.75 -24.71
CA THR A 2 -7.69 60.49 -24.30
C THR A 2 -7.39 58.98 -24.38
N PRO A 3 -6.13 58.58 -24.59
CA PRO A 3 -5.71 57.33 -25.22
C PRO A 3 -5.71 56.12 -24.27
N ARG A 4 -6.79 55.94 -23.48
CA ARG A 4 -6.95 54.80 -22.55
C ARG A 4 -7.74 53.62 -23.15
N LEU A 5 -8.37 53.78 -24.32
CA LEU A 5 -9.21 52.73 -24.91
C LEU A 5 -8.51 51.78 -25.89
N LEU A 6 -7.24 51.99 -26.24
CA LEU A 6 -6.49 51.12 -27.17
C LEU A 6 -5.62 50.05 -26.47
N VAL A 7 -5.53 50.06 -25.14
CA VAL A 7 -4.73 49.08 -24.38
C VAL A 7 -5.57 47.91 -23.84
N LEU A 8 -6.90 48.05 -23.80
CA LEU A 8 -7.81 47.05 -23.24
C LEU A 8 -8.30 45.97 -24.25
N ALA A 9 -8.00 46.13 -25.54
CA ALA A 9 -8.36 45.14 -26.57
C ALA A 9 -7.24 44.11 -26.87
N ALA A 10 -6.04 44.25 -26.31
CA ALA A 10 -4.91 43.34 -26.51
C ALA A 10 -4.67 42.35 -25.35
N LEU A 11 -5.59 42.28 -24.37
CA LEU A 11 -5.45 41.46 -23.16
C LEU A 11 -6.31 40.18 -23.16
N ALA A 12 -6.94 39.84 -24.28
CA ALA A 12 -7.55 38.54 -24.50
C ALA A 12 -6.72 37.76 -25.53
N LEU A 13 -6.26 36.56 -25.14
CA LEU A 13 -5.52 35.56 -25.93
C LEU A 13 -4.00 35.79 -26.05
N GLY A 14 -3.25 35.24 -25.10
CA GLY A 14 -1.81 35.04 -25.25
C GLY A 14 -1.15 34.54 -23.97
N GLN A 15 -0.88 33.24 -23.89
CA GLN A 15 0.14 32.71 -22.98
C GLN A 15 1.51 33.31 -23.34
N PRO A 16 2.53 33.29 -22.45
CA PRO A 16 3.89 33.64 -22.84
C PRO A 16 4.42 32.60 -23.84
N VAL A 17 4.09 32.78 -25.11
CA VAL A 17 4.74 32.10 -26.23
C VAL A 17 6.04 32.86 -26.48
N ALA A 18 7.13 32.12 -26.70
CA ALA A 18 8.39 32.67 -27.19
C ALA A 18 8.11 33.63 -28.36
N ARG A 19 8.74 34.81 -28.36
CA ARG A 19 8.55 35.78 -29.43
C ARG A 19 9.06 35.17 -30.73
N ALA A 20 8.36 35.40 -31.85
CA ALA A 20 8.82 34.94 -33.15
C ALA A 20 10.27 35.37 -33.39
N GLY A 21 11.20 34.42 -33.48
CA GLY A 21 12.64 34.65 -33.56
C GLY A 21 13.47 34.13 -32.37
N ASP A 22 12.83 33.73 -31.26
CA ASP A 22 13.51 33.14 -30.09
C ASP A 22 13.94 31.69 -30.37
N ALA A 23 15.12 31.29 -29.87
CA ALA A 23 15.74 29.98 -30.10
C ALA A 23 14.94 28.79 -29.53
N PHE A 24 14.00 29.04 -28.61
CA PHE A 24 13.12 28.03 -27.99
C PHE A 24 11.67 28.08 -28.48
N THR A 25 11.42 28.83 -29.55
CA THR A 25 10.15 28.76 -30.28
C THR A 25 10.04 27.36 -30.90
N ALA A 26 8.96 26.65 -30.57
CA ALA A 26 8.70 25.35 -31.17
C ALA A 26 8.51 25.50 -32.69
N ASN A 27 9.19 24.67 -33.47
CA ASN A 27 8.98 24.63 -34.92
C ASN A 27 7.94 23.55 -35.33
N LEU A 28 7.47 22.78 -34.36
CA LEU A 28 6.22 22.01 -34.44
C LEU A 28 5.04 22.95 -34.14
N THR A 29 4.31 23.35 -35.18
CA THR A 29 3.19 24.29 -35.10
C THR A 29 1.96 23.72 -35.84
N ALA A 30 0.83 24.41 -35.76
CA ALA A 30 -0.37 24.00 -36.49
C ALA A 30 -0.17 23.99 -38.02
N GLN A 31 0.77 24.80 -38.53
CA GLN A 31 1.12 24.87 -39.95
C GLN A 31 2.09 23.77 -40.38
N THR A 32 2.94 23.25 -39.49
CA THR A 32 3.94 22.23 -39.83
C THR A 32 3.47 20.81 -39.50
N LEU A 33 2.57 20.65 -38.52
CA LEU A 33 1.99 19.35 -38.13
C LEU A 33 1.05 18.80 -39.22
N ASP A 34 1.26 17.54 -39.60
CA ASP A 34 0.27 16.72 -40.28
C ASP A 34 -0.52 15.92 -39.22
N ALA A 35 -1.68 16.46 -38.84
CA ALA A 35 -2.51 15.87 -37.79
C ALA A 35 -3.15 14.54 -38.20
N GLU A 36 -3.42 14.35 -39.50
CA GLU A 36 -4.00 13.10 -40.03
C GLU A 36 -2.93 12.01 -40.15
N GLY A 37 -1.70 12.40 -40.50
CA GLY A 37 -0.54 11.51 -40.53
C GLY A 37 0.05 11.20 -39.15
N SER A 38 -0.36 11.89 -38.09
CA SER A 38 0.14 11.70 -36.72
C SER A 38 -0.77 10.80 -35.90
N TYR A 39 -0.26 9.65 -35.47
CA TYR A 39 -1.03 8.61 -34.77
C TYR A 39 -0.18 7.83 -33.75
N ALA A 40 -0.83 7.22 -32.78
CA ALA A 40 -0.23 6.32 -31.80
C ALA A 40 -0.61 4.87 -32.08
N LEU A 41 0.35 3.95 -31.98
CA LEU A 41 0.13 2.51 -32.02
C LEU A 41 0.33 1.87 -30.65
N PRO A 42 -0.45 0.83 -30.30
CA PRO A 42 -1.53 0.22 -31.09
C PRO A 42 -2.81 1.08 -31.22
N GLY A 43 -3.66 0.74 -32.18
CA GLY A 43 -4.99 1.36 -32.40
C GLY A 43 -5.05 2.55 -33.35
N ARG A 44 -3.89 3.07 -33.77
CA ARG A 44 -3.76 4.23 -34.68
C ARG A 44 -4.52 5.46 -34.15
N VAL A 45 -4.42 5.69 -32.85
CA VAL A 45 -5.14 6.75 -32.14
C VAL A 45 -4.61 8.12 -32.56
N ALA A 46 -5.50 9.02 -32.99
CA ALA A 46 -5.14 10.34 -33.49
C ALA A 46 -4.40 11.23 -32.48
N ALA A 47 -3.48 12.07 -32.98
CA ALA A 47 -2.66 12.95 -32.17
C ALA A 47 -3.44 14.00 -31.38
N GLN A 48 -3.00 14.23 -30.14
CA GLN A 48 -3.50 15.31 -29.28
C GLN A 48 -2.60 16.54 -29.41
N LYS A 49 -3.11 17.62 -30.02
CA LYS A 49 -2.32 18.84 -30.31
C LYS A 49 -1.74 19.52 -29.06
N GLY A 50 -2.46 19.47 -27.94
CA GLY A 50 -1.96 20.00 -26.65
C GLY A 50 -0.76 19.22 -26.10
N VAL A 51 -0.66 17.91 -26.37
CA VAL A 51 0.51 17.08 -26.00
C VAL A 51 1.72 17.46 -26.86
N LEU A 52 1.48 17.84 -28.12
CA LEU A 52 2.52 18.20 -29.07
C LEU A 52 2.99 19.66 -28.97
N ARG A 53 2.51 20.41 -27.96
CA ARG A 53 2.79 21.84 -27.79
C ARG A 53 2.42 22.70 -29.02
N VAL A 54 1.48 22.21 -29.84
CA VAL A 54 0.91 22.96 -30.98
C VAL A 54 -0.20 23.90 -30.51
N GLU A 55 -0.86 23.50 -29.43
CA GLU A 55 -1.82 24.27 -28.65
C GLU A 55 -1.34 24.28 -27.19
N PRO A 56 -1.88 25.16 -26.32
CA PRO A 56 -1.60 25.08 -24.88
C PRO A 56 -1.84 23.66 -24.35
N ILE A 57 -0.98 23.21 -23.43
CA ILE A 57 -1.05 21.86 -22.87
C ILE A 57 -2.43 21.62 -22.25
N GLY A 58 -3.19 20.70 -22.85
CA GLY A 58 -4.61 20.44 -22.57
C GLY A 58 -4.83 19.14 -21.79
N HIS A 59 -6.07 18.92 -21.30
CA HIS A 59 -6.38 17.95 -20.24
C HIS A 59 -6.11 16.47 -20.51
N SER A 60 -5.90 16.09 -21.76
CA SER A 60 -5.83 14.69 -22.17
C SER A 60 -4.41 14.32 -22.55
N ALA A 61 -3.95 13.16 -22.07
CA ALA A 61 -2.77 12.51 -22.62
C ALA A 61 -3.06 11.96 -24.02
N TRP A 62 -2.02 11.82 -24.84
CA TRP A 62 -2.14 11.05 -26.07
C TRP A 62 -1.89 9.59 -25.71
N GLN A 63 -2.92 8.76 -25.82
CA GLN A 63 -2.89 7.37 -25.39
C GLN A 63 -2.89 6.43 -26.58
N THR A 64 -2.24 5.27 -26.44
CA THR A 64 -2.46 4.14 -27.33
C THR A 64 -3.81 3.47 -27.01
N GLU A 65 -4.31 2.64 -27.91
CA GLU A 65 -5.35 1.68 -27.54
C GLU A 65 -4.77 0.67 -26.53
N LYS A 66 -5.66 0.05 -25.73
CA LYS A 66 -5.25 -1.00 -24.79
C LYS A 66 -4.98 -2.30 -25.56
N ALA A 67 -3.92 -3.01 -25.19
CA ALA A 67 -3.59 -4.32 -25.72
C ALA A 67 -3.61 -5.39 -24.64
N ASP A 68 -3.88 -6.64 -25.03
CA ASP A 68 -3.91 -7.79 -24.11
C ASP A 68 -2.51 -8.37 -23.84
N ALA A 69 -1.51 -7.99 -24.64
CA ALA A 69 -0.14 -8.44 -24.52
C ALA A 69 0.83 -7.27 -24.38
N ALA A 70 1.98 -7.56 -23.78
CA ALA A 70 3.11 -6.65 -23.79
C ALA A 70 3.58 -6.39 -25.23
N GLY A 71 4.10 -5.18 -25.46
CA GLY A 71 4.60 -4.74 -26.75
C GLY A 71 5.07 -3.30 -26.65
N ASP A 72 5.59 -2.76 -27.75
CA ASP A 72 6.02 -1.36 -27.81
C ASP A 72 4.87 -0.45 -28.27
N ALA A 73 4.79 0.71 -27.63
CA ALA A 73 4.01 1.83 -28.11
C ALA A 73 4.86 2.67 -29.08
N HIS A 74 4.22 3.16 -30.15
CA HIS A 74 4.87 4.08 -31.10
C HIS A 74 3.99 5.31 -31.31
N PHE A 75 4.49 6.49 -30.95
CA PHE A 75 3.86 7.77 -31.25
C PHE A 75 4.56 8.40 -32.45
N VAL A 76 3.85 8.48 -33.57
CA VAL A 76 4.37 9.06 -34.82
C VAL A 76 3.87 10.48 -34.96
N VAL A 77 4.79 11.44 -35.01
CA VAL A 77 4.51 12.84 -35.30
C VAL A 77 4.90 13.12 -36.74
N ALA A 78 3.93 13.18 -37.63
CA ALA A 78 4.12 13.46 -39.05
C ALA A 78 4.10 14.97 -39.33
N LEU A 79 4.88 15.39 -40.30
CA LEU A 79 5.04 16.78 -40.71
C LEU A 79 4.59 16.95 -42.16
N ARG A 80 3.90 18.05 -42.45
CA ARG A 80 3.38 18.34 -43.81
C ARG A 80 4.50 18.48 -44.84
N GLN A 81 5.67 18.93 -44.40
CA GLN A 81 6.88 19.08 -45.20
C GLN A 81 8.11 18.77 -44.33
N PRO A 82 9.26 18.37 -44.93
CA PRO A 82 10.49 18.17 -44.18
C PRO A 82 10.90 19.43 -43.40
N LEU A 83 11.13 19.29 -42.10
CA LEU A 83 11.46 20.37 -41.17
C LEU A 83 12.86 20.14 -40.59
N PRO A 84 13.69 21.19 -40.44
CA PRO A 84 14.94 21.08 -39.68
C PRO A 84 14.61 20.85 -38.20
N VAL A 85 15.10 19.75 -37.61
CA VAL A 85 14.87 19.42 -36.19
C VAL A 85 16.21 19.25 -35.50
N GLY A 86 16.53 20.17 -34.60
CA GLY A 86 17.77 20.13 -33.82
C GLY A 86 17.62 19.43 -32.47
N THR A 87 16.45 19.55 -31.83
CA THR A 87 16.19 18.95 -30.51
C THR A 87 14.75 18.49 -30.41
N VAL A 88 14.52 17.33 -29.79
CA VAL A 88 13.20 16.86 -29.35
C VAL A 88 13.13 16.95 -27.84
N LEU A 89 12.10 17.59 -27.30
CA LEU A 89 11.77 17.52 -25.89
C LEU A 89 10.59 16.55 -25.74
N ALA A 90 10.66 15.60 -24.83
CA ALA A 90 9.57 14.69 -24.54
C ALA A 90 9.51 14.36 -23.05
N TYR A 91 8.31 14.21 -22.50
CA TYR A 91 8.09 13.71 -21.15
C TYR A 91 7.67 12.24 -21.19
N GLY A 92 8.46 11.40 -20.54
CA GLY A 92 8.42 9.95 -20.56
C GLY A 92 9.76 9.35 -21.01
N LYS A 93 10.02 8.09 -20.64
CA LYS A 93 11.23 7.33 -21.02
C LYS A 93 11.26 6.86 -22.49
N TRP A 94 10.99 7.77 -23.42
CA TRP A 94 10.89 7.48 -24.85
C TRP A 94 12.25 7.36 -25.52
N ARG A 95 12.40 6.38 -26.42
CA ARG A 95 13.40 6.37 -27.48
C ARG A 95 12.94 7.31 -28.58
N VAL A 96 13.77 8.26 -28.97
CA VAL A 96 13.44 9.25 -30.01
C VAL A 96 14.12 8.84 -31.30
N SER A 97 13.35 8.68 -32.37
CA SER A 97 13.87 8.45 -33.71
C SER A 97 13.36 9.49 -34.70
N TYR A 98 14.13 9.78 -35.73
CA TYR A 98 13.72 10.61 -36.86
C TYR A 98 13.74 9.80 -38.15
N LEU A 99 12.85 10.15 -39.08
CA LEU A 99 12.74 9.44 -40.34
C LEU A 99 13.92 9.79 -41.27
N LYS A 100 14.52 8.76 -41.87
CA LYS A 100 15.59 8.94 -42.86
C LYS A 100 15.04 9.62 -44.12
N PRO A 101 15.84 10.43 -44.83
CA PRO A 101 15.43 11.02 -46.10
C PRO A 101 14.94 9.96 -47.10
N GLY A 102 13.77 10.19 -47.71
CA GLY A 102 13.18 9.28 -48.71
C GLY A 102 12.55 7.99 -48.16
N ALA A 103 12.75 7.64 -46.88
CA ALA A 103 12.21 6.41 -46.29
C ALA A 103 10.73 6.55 -45.90
N THR A 104 9.95 5.47 -46.00
CA THR A 104 8.54 5.41 -45.54
C THR A 104 8.44 5.40 -44.02
N ALA A 105 7.50 6.17 -43.46
CA ALA A 105 7.26 6.26 -42.02
C ALA A 105 6.48 5.04 -41.47
N GLU A 106 7.02 3.84 -41.66
CA GLU A 106 6.48 2.60 -41.08
C GLU A 106 6.95 2.52 -39.61
N PRO A 107 6.08 2.70 -38.60
CA PRO A 107 6.49 2.85 -37.20
C PRO A 107 7.09 1.59 -36.57
N THR A 108 6.66 0.42 -37.03
CA THR A 108 7.05 -0.88 -36.43
C THR A 108 8.34 -1.46 -37.00
N SER A 109 8.88 -0.86 -38.07
CA SER A 109 10.17 -1.24 -38.68
C SER A 109 11.28 -0.29 -38.24
N GLU A 110 12.50 -0.80 -38.04
CA GLU A 110 13.67 0.03 -37.75
C GLU A 110 14.38 0.53 -39.02
N GLU A 111 14.11 -0.05 -40.20
CA GLU A 111 14.88 0.25 -41.42
C GLU A 111 14.80 1.73 -41.85
N GLY A 112 13.62 2.34 -41.74
CA GLY A 112 13.35 3.73 -42.13
C GLY A 112 13.74 4.79 -41.10
N TRP A 113 14.07 4.39 -39.87
CA TRP A 113 14.28 5.31 -38.74
C TRP A 113 15.74 5.35 -38.30
N ALA A 114 16.17 6.50 -37.78
CA ALA A 114 17.45 6.67 -37.11
C ALA A 114 17.20 7.16 -35.68
N GLU A 115 17.74 6.46 -34.68
CA GLU A 115 17.59 6.81 -33.28
C GLU A 115 18.56 7.93 -32.86
N ALA A 116 18.05 8.91 -32.12
CA ALA A 116 18.84 9.93 -31.44
C ALA A 116 19.01 9.54 -29.97
N ARG A 117 20.27 9.45 -29.52
CA ARG A 117 20.60 9.05 -28.15
C ARG A 117 20.30 10.18 -27.16
N TYR A 118 19.61 9.86 -26.07
CA TYR A 118 19.45 10.76 -24.94
C TYR A 118 20.72 10.77 -24.07
N PRO A 119 21.35 11.94 -23.81
CA PRO A 119 22.59 12.01 -23.04
C PRO A 119 22.39 12.04 -21.51
N GLY A 120 21.18 12.25 -21.00
CA GLY A 120 20.92 12.35 -19.55
C GLY A 120 20.80 10.99 -18.82
N ALA A 121 20.31 10.99 -17.58
CA ALA A 121 20.14 9.76 -16.80
C ALA A 121 18.92 8.97 -17.26
N GLU A 122 18.99 7.64 -17.21
CA GLU A 122 17.87 6.77 -17.63
C GLU A 122 16.60 6.98 -16.79
N THR A 123 16.75 7.45 -15.55
CA THR A 123 15.66 7.78 -14.63
C THR A 123 14.87 9.02 -15.04
N HIS A 124 15.43 9.92 -15.85
CA HIS A 124 14.76 11.16 -16.24
C HIS A 124 13.55 10.88 -17.14
N GLU A 125 12.41 11.47 -16.78
CA GLU A 125 11.18 11.45 -17.58
C GLU A 125 11.18 12.61 -18.60
N LEU A 126 11.56 13.83 -18.22
CA LEU A 126 11.75 14.96 -19.12
C LEU A 126 13.08 14.84 -19.86
N ARG A 127 13.01 14.45 -21.13
CA ARG A 127 14.16 14.23 -21.99
C ARG A 127 14.34 15.36 -22.99
N VAL A 128 15.51 15.98 -22.98
CA VAL A 128 16.00 16.92 -24.01
C VAL A 128 16.97 16.15 -24.91
N VAL A 129 16.49 15.71 -26.07
CA VAL A 129 17.23 14.82 -26.98
C VAL A 129 17.75 15.62 -28.18
N PRO A 130 19.07 15.89 -28.27
CA PRO A 130 19.66 16.52 -29.45
C PRO A 130 19.72 15.54 -30.62
N LEU A 131 19.31 15.98 -31.81
CA LEU A 131 19.48 15.21 -33.03
C LEU A 131 20.90 15.45 -33.61
N PRO A 132 21.38 14.62 -34.54
CA PRO A 132 22.60 14.90 -35.28
C PRO A 132 22.57 16.27 -36.01
N PRO A 133 23.73 16.90 -36.29
CA PRO A 133 23.79 18.13 -37.08
C PRO A 133 23.10 18.00 -38.43
N GLY A 134 22.34 19.02 -38.84
CA GLY A 134 21.73 19.12 -40.17
C GLY A 134 20.50 18.23 -40.43
N VAL A 135 19.92 17.57 -39.41
CA VAL A 135 18.74 16.72 -39.61
C VAL A 135 17.54 17.52 -40.08
N THR A 136 17.05 17.17 -41.26
CA THR A 136 15.76 17.60 -41.80
C THR A 136 14.90 16.35 -42.03
N THR A 137 13.75 16.28 -41.36
CA THR A 137 12.91 15.08 -41.36
C THR A 137 11.44 15.41 -41.62
N ARG A 138 10.68 14.45 -42.15
CA ARG A 138 9.22 14.53 -42.31
C ARG A 138 8.43 13.86 -41.18
N ALA A 139 9.10 13.14 -40.27
CA ALA A 139 8.45 12.56 -39.11
C ALA A 139 9.42 12.31 -37.94
N ILE A 140 8.88 12.32 -36.73
CA ILE A 140 9.52 11.89 -35.48
C ILE A 140 8.74 10.71 -34.92
N ARG A 141 9.43 9.73 -34.33
CA ARG A 141 8.86 8.56 -33.65
C ARG A 141 9.34 8.52 -32.21
N LEU A 142 8.41 8.41 -31.27
CA LEU A 142 8.70 8.14 -29.85
C LEU A 142 8.26 6.72 -29.55
N SER A 143 9.20 5.87 -29.09
CA SER A 143 8.92 4.44 -28.82
C SER A 143 9.32 4.05 -27.40
N ALA A 144 8.47 3.27 -26.74
CA ALA A 144 8.78 2.66 -25.44
C ALA A 144 7.89 1.43 -25.21
N PRO A 145 8.32 0.45 -24.38
CA PRO A 145 7.45 -0.63 -23.95
C PRO A 145 6.17 -0.10 -23.29
N MET A 146 5.05 -0.77 -23.56
CA MET A 146 3.79 -0.49 -22.88
C MET A 146 3.81 -0.96 -21.43
N SER A 147 3.13 -0.21 -20.57
CA SER A 147 2.97 -0.56 -19.16
C SER A 147 1.60 -1.19 -18.91
N PRO A 148 1.51 -2.27 -18.11
CA PRO A 148 0.23 -2.81 -17.68
C PRO A 148 -0.47 -1.86 -16.70
N ASP A 149 -1.80 -1.81 -16.77
CA ASP A 149 -2.65 -1.25 -15.71
C ASP A 149 -3.15 -2.36 -14.77
N SER A 150 -3.91 -1.98 -13.73
CA SER A 150 -4.46 -2.93 -12.76
C SER A 150 -5.48 -3.91 -13.32
N SER A 151 -6.02 -3.68 -14.53
CA SER A 151 -6.85 -4.67 -15.26
C SER A 151 -6.01 -5.76 -15.94
N GLY A 152 -4.68 -5.58 -15.99
CA GLY A 152 -3.75 -6.47 -16.67
C GLY A 152 -3.56 -6.16 -18.17
N ARG A 153 -4.21 -5.11 -18.67
CA ARG A 153 -4.04 -4.65 -20.06
C ARG A 153 -2.92 -3.63 -20.17
N PHE A 154 -2.25 -3.62 -21.31
CA PHE A 154 -1.08 -2.80 -21.59
C PHE A 154 -1.48 -1.55 -22.37
N ARG A 155 -0.92 -0.41 -21.99
CA ARG A 155 -1.04 0.85 -22.75
C ARG A 155 0.12 1.78 -22.45
N SER A 156 0.30 2.79 -23.29
CA SER A 156 1.19 3.92 -22.98
C SER A 156 0.50 5.25 -23.14
N GLU A 157 1.00 6.25 -22.41
CA GLU A 157 0.52 7.63 -22.44
C GLU A 157 1.68 8.58 -22.72
N LEU A 158 1.60 9.36 -23.80
CA LEU A 158 2.49 10.49 -24.03
C LEU A 158 1.85 11.77 -23.49
N LEU A 159 2.59 12.45 -22.61
CA LEU A 159 2.09 13.63 -21.88
C LEU A 159 2.59 14.94 -22.48
N PHE A 160 3.77 14.93 -23.08
CA PHE A 160 4.36 16.09 -23.71
C PHE A 160 5.42 15.66 -24.73
N ALA A 161 5.40 16.27 -25.91
CA ALA A 161 6.50 16.25 -26.86
C ALA A 161 6.52 17.53 -27.69
N THR A 162 7.69 18.03 -28.05
CA THR A 162 7.82 19.15 -29.00
C THR A 162 9.18 19.11 -29.70
N THR A 163 9.34 19.90 -30.76
CA THR A 163 10.60 20.03 -31.49
C THR A 163 11.10 21.47 -31.50
N LEU A 164 12.41 21.62 -31.44
CA LEU A 164 13.12 22.89 -31.61
C LEU A 164 14.04 22.81 -32.82
N GLY A 165 14.19 23.92 -33.54
CA GLY A 165 15.13 24.02 -34.66
C GLY A 165 16.59 24.02 -34.22
N GLY A 166 16.90 24.59 -33.06
CA GLY A 166 18.25 24.60 -32.48
C GLY A 166 18.63 23.25 -31.85
N ARG A 167 19.93 22.97 -31.80
CA ARG A 167 20.52 21.77 -31.16
C ARG A 167 20.95 22.10 -29.73
N PHE A 168 20.31 21.49 -28.74
CA PHE A 168 20.51 21.77 -27.32
C PHE A 168 20.64 20.51 -26.47
N VAL A 169 21.34 20.65 -25.35
CA VAL A 169 21.35 19.67 -24.26
C VAL A 169 20.93 20.32 -22.95
N ASN A 170 20.31 19.54 -22.05
CA ASN A 170 20.03 19.99 -20.68
C ASN A 170 21.26 19.75 -19.81
N VAL A 171 21.77 20.82 -19.20
CA VAL A 171 22.97 20.79 -18.35
C VAL A 171 22.65 21.11 -16.89
N ALA A 172 21.39 21.40 -16.57
CA ALA A 172 20.94 21.67 -15.20
C ALA A 172 21.26 20.50 -14.23
N PRO A 173 21.07 19.22 -14.60
CA PRO A 173 21.39 18.08 -13.72
C PRO A 173 22.87 17.94 -13.33
N LEU A 174 23.78 18.67 -14.00
CA LEU A 174 25.21 18.69 -13.65
C LEU A 174 25.55 19.69 -12.54
N ALA A 175 24.64 20.62 -12.23
CA ALA A 175 24.90 21.67 -11.26
C ALA A 175 24.84 21.16 -9.81
N ASN A 176 25.46 21.93 -8.90
CA ASN A 176 25.07 21.96 -7.51
C ASN A 176 23.91 22.94 -7.36
N LEU A 177 22.82 22.47 -6.75
CA LEU A 177 21.63 23.28 -6.50
C LEU A 177 21.67 23.83 -5.08
N ALA A 178 21.37 25.11 -4.94
CA ALA A 178 21.04 25.73 -3.66
C ALA A 178 19.77 26.55 -3.80
N VAL A 179 18.92 26.55 -2.77
CA VAL A 179 17.67 27.32 -2.75
C VAL A 179 17.62 28.20 -1.50
N SER A 180 16.87 29.30 -1.57
CA SER A 180 16.67 30.24 -0.46
C SER A 180 15.91 29.62 0.72
N SER A 181 14.91 28.80 0.42
CA SER A 181 14.03 28.16 1.41
C SER A 181 13.33 26.94 0.80
N SER A 182 12.66 26.12 1.60
CA SER A 182 11.79 25.04 1.12
C SER A 182 10.59 24.90 2.06
N GLY A 183 9.41 24.61 1.51
CA GLY A 183 8.23 24.30 2.31
C GLY A 183 8.39 23.02 3.13
N PRO A 184 7.49 22.76 4.09
CA PRO A 184 7.53 21.52 4.86
C PRO A 184 7.28 20.31 3.95
N ARG A 185 8.02 19.21 4.16
CA ARG A 185 7.73 17.94 3.48
C ARG A 185 6.41 17.37 3.99
N SER A 186 5.74 16.57 3.16
CA SER A 186 4.47 15.94 3.56
C SER A 186 4.68 14.92 4.68
N ARG A 187 3.70 14.77 5.57
CA ARG A 187 3.71 13.85 6.72
C ARG A 187 2.36 13.11 6.78
N GLY A 188 2.34 11.84 7.20
CA GLY A 188 1.11 11.05 7.41
C GLY A 188 1.03 9.76 6.57
N PHE A 189 -0.12 9.09 6.58
CA PHE A 189 -0.39 7.72 6.06
C PHE A 189 0.05 7.42 4.61
N LEU A 190 0.16 8.45 3.76
CA LEU A 190 0.71 8.37 2.40
C LEU A 190 1.64 9.58 2.18
N PRO A 191 2.86 9.59 2.75
CA PRO A 191 3.75 10.73 2.63
C PRO A 191 4.36 10.76 1.23
N ASP A 192 4.24 11.90 0.59
CA ASP A 192 4.95 12.25 -0.63
C ASP A 192 6.36 12.76 -0.30
N ALA A 193 7.34 11.88 -0.48
CA ALA A 193 8.75 12.18 -0.26
C ALA A 193 9.33 13.20 -1.25
N ARG A 194 8.63 13.49 -2.37
CA ARG A 194 9.06 14.47 -3.38
C ARG A 194 8.63 15.90 -3.02
N LEU A 195 7.63 16.05 -2.17
CA LEU A 195 7.11 17.36 -1.81
C LEU A 195 8.21 18.18 -1.11
N ASN A 196 8.54 19.33 -1.67
CA ASN A 196 9.53 20.27 -1.12
C ASN A 196 10.95 19.71 -0.95
N ASP A 197 11.37 18.75 -1.79
CA ASP A 197 12.77 18.40 -1.98
C ASP A 197 13.39 19.19 -3.15
N PRO A 198 14.40 20.05 -2.90
CA PRO A 198 15.05 20.84 -3.96
C PRO A 198 15.64 20.00 -5.09
N ASP A 199 16.19 18.82 -4.79
CA ASP A 199 16.87 17.99 -5.82
C ASP A 199 15.91 17.56 -6.96
N ASN A 200 14.60 17.54 -6.69
CA ASN A 200 13.58 17.25 -7.69
C ASN A 200 13.45 18.33 -8.77
N LEU A 201 14.08 19.50 -8.59
CA LEU A 201 14.12 20.54 -9.64
C LEU A 201 14.99 20.14 -10.83
N LEU A 202 15.78 19.07 -10.73
CA LEU A 202 16.80 18.67 -11.71
C LEU A 202 16.80 17.16 -12.02
N ASP A 203 15.82 16.41 -11.52
CA ASP A 203 15.77 14.95 -11.65
C ASP A 203 14.97 14.48 -12.88
N GLY A 204 14.42 15.44 -13.63
CA GLY A 204 13.65 15.20 -14.83
C GLY A 204 12.23 14.70 -14.57
N ASP A 205 11.73 14.64 -13.35
CA ASP A 205 10.36 14.23 -13.04
C ASP A 205 9.47 15.39 -12.57
N ILE A 206 8.57 15.81 -13.47
CA ILE A 206 7.56 16.84 -13.24
C ILE A 206 6.34 16.19 -12.55
N ALA A 207 6.45 15.97 -11.25
CA ALA A 207 5.43 15.30 -10.46
C ALA A 207 4.19 16.19 -10.16
N HIS A 208 3.16 15.56 -9.57
CA HIS A 208 2.01 16.29 -9.00
C HIS A 208 2.39 17.08 -7.73
N SER A 209 3.48 16.69 -7.07
CA SER A 209 4.04 17.31 -5.87
C SER A 209 5.50 17.67 -6.12
N ASN A 210 5.79 18.96 -6.26
CA ASN A 210 7.15 19.42 -6.52
C ASN A 210 7.63 20.39 -5.44
N TRP A 211 8.82 20.93 -5.65
CA TRP A 211 9.42 21.91 -4.77
C TRP A 211 8.60 23.21 -4.71
N SER A 212 8.48 23.75 -3.51
CA SER A 212 8.02 25.11 -3.24
C SER A 212 8.88 25.76 -2.17
N SER A 213 9.01 27.10 -2.23
CA SER A 213 9.67 27.89 -1.19
C SER A 213 8.93 27.80 0.14
N GLY A 214 9.59 28.19 1.23
CA GLY A 214 8.95 28.24 2.55
C GLY A 214 7.77 29.21 2.60
N GLU A 215 6.76 28.88 3.41
CA GLU A 215 5.60 29.77 3.63
C GLU A 215 6.03 31.10 4.25
N ARG A 216 5.41 32.20 3.80
CA ARG A 216 5.68 33.55 4.27
C ARG A 216 4.42 34.40 4.35
N LYS A 217 4.43 35.39 5.24
CA LYS A 217 3.27 36.26 5.49
C LYS A 217 3.05 37.33 4.42
N GLU A 218 4.12 37.75 3.75
CA GLU A 218 4.10 38.83 2.77
C GLU A 218 4.39 38.29 1.36
N PRO A 219 3.73 38.84 0.32
CA PRO A 219 4.03 38.52 -1.07
C PRO A 219 5.51 38.67 -1.43
N LEU A 220 5.94 37.96 -2.48
CA LEU A 220 7.25 38.20 -3.08
C LEU A 220 7.32 39.62 -3.67
N SER A 221 8.46 40.27 -3.46
CA SER A 221 8.81 41.55 -4.06
C SER A 221 10.30 41.56 -4.43
N PRO A 222 10.76 42.52 -5.26
CA PRO A 222 12.18 42.69 -5.55
C PRO A 222 13.07 42.87 -4.30
N GLU A 223 12.54 43.46 -3.23
CA GLU A 223 13.25 43.68 -1.96
C GLU A 223 13.26 42.44 -1.06
N ARG A 224 12.35 41.48 -1.30
CA ARG A 224 12.26 40.23 -0.53
C ARG A 224 12.05 39.02 -1.47
N PRO A 225 12.99 38.75 -2.38
CA PRO A 225 12.83 37.70 -3.37
C PRO A 225 13.03 36.31 -2.76
N GLU A 226 12.61 35.28 -3.48
CA GLU A 226 13.15 33.91 -3.30
C GLU A 226 14.20 33.67 -4.39
N TRP A 227 15.21 32.85 -4.10
CA TRP A 227 16.27 32.58 -5.07
C TRP A 227 16.63 31.10 -5.12
N LEU A 228 17.11 30.69 -6.27
CA LEU A 228 17.77 29.40 -6.46
C LEU A 228 19.02 29.61 -7.30
N VAL A 229 20.07 28.85 -7.01
CA VAL A 229 21.38 28.93 -7.66
C VAL A 229 21.76 27.56 -8.18
N LEU A 230 22.11 27.51 -9.46
CA LEU A 230 22.76 26.39 -10.10
C LEU A 230 24.24 26.74 -10.30
N ASP A 231 25.15 26.06 -9.59
CA ASP A 231 26.61 26.24 -9.74
C ASP A 231 27.24 24.99 -10.35
N TRP A 232 27.82 25.12 -11.54
CA TRP A 232 28.50 24.03 -12.24
C TRP A 232 29.96 23.87 -11.80
N GLY A 233 30.48 24.74 -10.94
CA GLY A 233 31.87 24.75 -10.51
C GLY A 233 32.86 25.28 -11.55
N ALA A 234 32.52 25.20 -12.84
CA ALA A 234 33.26 25.73 -13.97
C ALA A 234 32.34 26.44 -14.96
N ALA A 235 32.89 27.37 -15.75
CA ALA A 235 32.14 28.11 -16.74
C ALA A 235 31.58 27.21 -17.85
N ARG A 236 30.34 27.45 -18.26
CA ARG A 236 29.66 26.78 -19.37
C ARG A 236 29.04 27.82 -20.30
N ARG A 237 28.87 27.46 -21.57
CA ARG A 237 28.21 28.30 -22.58
C ARG A 237 26.73 27.97 -22.64
N LEU A 238 25.89 28.89 -22.21
CA LEU A 238 24.45 28.69 -22.03
C LEU A 238 23.69 29.54 -23.05
N ARG A 239 22.65 28.98 -23.67
CA ARG A 239 21.76 29.71 -24.58
C ARG A 239 20.51 30.23 -23.88
N GLY A 240 20.05 29.55 -22.85
CA GLY A 240 18.88 29.97 -22.08
C GLY A 240 18.35 28.86 -21.17
N CYS A 241 17.13 29.02 -20.67
CA CYS A 241 16.54 28.10 -19.71
C CYS A 241 15.02 27.98 -19.86
N ALA A 242 14.45 26.97 -19.20
CA ALA A 242 13.01 26.81 -19.02
C ALA A 242 12.68 26.34 -17.61
N ALA A 243 11.48 26.69 -17.14
CA ALA A 243 10.88 26.16 -15.93
C ALA A 243 9.59 25.43 -16.29
N PHE A 244 9.44 24.20 -15.79
CA PHE A 244 8.22 23.41 -15.85
C PHE A 244 7.55 23.45 -14.47
N ILE A 245 6.24 23.67 -14.42
CA ILE A 245 5.47 23.87 -13.19
C ILE A 245 4.34 22.85 -13.13
N GLY A 246 4.23 22.12 -12.01
CA GLY A 246 3.23 21.05 -11.85
C GLY A 246 1.78 21.56 -11.71
N ALA A 247 0.81 20.72 -12.10
CA ALA A 247 -0.61 21.04 -12.25
C ALA A 247 -1.25 21.77 -11.05
N HIS A 248 -0.89 21.39 -9.83
CA HIS A 248 -1.51 21.90 -8.61
C HIS A 248 -0.74 23.07 -7.97
N GLN A 249 0.38 23.48 -8.56
CA GLN A 249 1.26 24.49 -8.00
C GLN A 249 0.78 25.91 -8.31
N SER A 250 1.25 26.91 -7.55
CA SER A 250 0.96 28.32 -7.86
C SER A 250 1.87 28.86 -8.96
N GLY A 251 3.06 28.27 -9.15
CA GLY A 251 4.10 28.78 -10.03
C GLY A 251 4.83 29.99 -9.44
N PHE A 252 5.13 30.95 -10.32
CA PHE A 252 5.65 32.28 -9.99
C PHE A 252 5.16 33.28 -11.05
N ALA A 253 5.03 34.56 -10.71
CA ALA A 253 4.63 35.57 -11.70
C ALA A 253 5.84 36.07 -12.50
N GLU A 254 6.92 36.44 -11.82
CA GLU A 254 8.13 36.99 -12.45
C GLU A 254 9.40 36.53 -11.74
N MET A 255 10.37 36.11 -12.54
CA MET A 255 11.67 35.63 -12.09
C MET A 255 12.76 36.15 -13.01
N LEU A 256 13.76 36.82 -12.43
CA LEU A 256 14.95 37.26 -13.15
C LEU A 256 15.94 36.10 -13.25
N VAL A 257 16.54 35.91 -14.41
CA VAL A 257 17.62 34.94 -14.63
C VAL A 257 18.93 35.71 -14.73
N GLN A 258 19.87 35.39 -13.83
CA GLN A 258 21.12 36.12 -13.67
C GLN A 258 22.30 35.17 -13.83
N ARG A 259 23.35 35.64 -14.51
CA ARG A 259 24.63 34.96 -14.62
C ARG A 259 25.59 35.44 -13.53
N PHE A 260 26.43 34.54 -13.03
CA PHE A 260 27.53 34.92 -12.16
C PHE A 260 28.71 35.44 -13.00
N THR A 261 29.25 36.60 -12.65
CA THR A 261 30.33 37.29 -13.39
C THR A 261 31.66 37.31 -12.63
N SER A 262 31.66 36.94 -11.35
CA SER A 262 32.85 36.92 -10.49
C SER A 262 33.58 35.56 -10.52
N THR A 263 34.80 35.52 -9.99
CA THR A 263 35.63 34.30 -9.90
C THR A 263 35.42 33.50 -8.60
N GLY A 264 34.77 34.10 -7.60
CA GLY A 264 34.51 33.48 -6.29
C GLY A 264 33.41 32.41 -6.29
N ARG A 265 33.00 31.95 -5.09
CA ARG A 265 31.85 31.05 -4.93
C ARG A 265 30.55 31.85 -5.10
N PRO A 266 29.60 31.39 -5.93
CA PRO A 266 28.29 32.04 -6.04
C PRO A 266 27.55 32.07 -4.70
N ASP A 267 27.08 33.25 -4.29
CA ASP A 267 26.20 33.44 -3.13
C ASP A 267 24.84 33.95 -3.62
N GLY A 268 23.78 33.17 -3.37
CA GLY A 268 22.42 33.53 -3.76
C GLY A 268 21.84 34.71 -2.98
N THR A 269 22.37 34.99 -1.79
CA THR A 269 21.86 36.03 -0.87
C THR A 269 22.40 37.43 -1.13
N SER A 270 23.45 37.55 -1.94
CA SER A 270 24.11 38.81 -2.26
C SER A 270 23.91 39.14 -3.72
N ASP A 271 23.72 40.42 -4.06
CA ASP A 271 23.69 40.89 -5.45
C ASP A 271 25.07 41.06 -6.06
N ALA A 272 26.13 40.99 -5.24
CA ALA A 272 27.49 41.13 -5.73
C ALA A 272 27.86 39.99 -6.69
N GLY A 273 28.29 40.35 -7.91
CA GLY A 273 28.73 39.39 -8.92
C GLY A 273 27.62 38.75 -9.77
N TRP A 274 26.39 39.30 -9.74
CA TRP A 274 25.27 38.82 -10.56
C TRP A 274 24.86 39.84 -11.63
N GLU A 275 24.63 39.38 -12.85
CA GLU A 275 24.14 40.19 -13.98
C GLU A 275 22.89 39.54 -14.60
N THR A 276 21.80 40.29 -14.74
CA THR A 276 20.57 39.80 -15.37
C THR A 276 20.75 39.56 -16.86
N VAL A 277 20.53 38.32 -17.29
CA VAL A 277 20.63 37.89 -18.69
C VAL A 277 19.27 37.57 -19.30
N GLY A 278 18.23 37.44 -18.47
CA GLY A 278 16.90 37.09 -18.95
C GLY A 278 15.83 37.16 -17.87
N ARG A 279 14.62 36.78 -18.25
CA ARG A 279 13.44 36.79 -17.39
C ARG A 279 12.49 35.67 -17.78
N LEU A 280 11.95 35.00 -16.78
CA LEU A 280 10.82 34.08 -16.91
C LEU A 280 9.57 34.76 -16.34
N THR A 281 8.47 34.69 -17.08
CA THR A 281 7.15 35.13 -16.61
C THR A 281 6.14 34.03 -16.86
N THR A 282 5.22 33.83 -15.91
CA THR A 282 4.18 32.83 -16.07
C THR A 282 2.78 33.40 -15.81
N ARG A 283 1.78 32.78 -16.43
CA ARG A 283 0.37 32.94 -16.10
C ARG A 283 -0.19 31.56 -15.87
N LYS A 284 -0.75 31.31 -14.68
CA LYS A 284 -1.29 30.01 -14.35
C LYS A 284 -2.53 29.73 -15.21
N PRO A 285 -2.52 28.67 -16.04
CA PRO A 285 -3.68 28.29 -16.83
C PRO A 285 -4.83 27.81 -15.92
N TRP A 286 -6.04 27.76 -16.46
CA TRP A 286 -7.19 27.26 -15.71
C TRP A 286 -7.08 25.74 -15.66
N ARG A 287 -6.83 25.19 -14.46
CA ARG A 287 -6.72 23.75 -14.18
C ARG A 287 -5.75 23.02 -15.12
N PRO A 288 -4.45 23.33 -15.14
CA PRO A 288 -3.50 22.57 -15.95
C PRO A 288 -3.54 21.09 -15.54
N PRO A 289 -3.55 20.16 -16.49
CA PRO A 289 -3.80 18.75 -16.18
C PRO A 289 -2.62 18.02 -15.57
N ARG A 290 -1.39 18.40 -15.93
CA ARG A 290 -0.16 17.80 -15.39
C ARG A 290 0.94 18.83 -15.14
N PHE A 291 1.23 19.70 -16.10
CA PHE A 291 2.16 20.82 -15.93
C PHE A 291 1.98 21.91 -16.99
N TRP A 292 2.66 23.03 -16.82
CA TRP A 292 2.89 24.07 -17.83
C TRP A 292 4.33 24.58 -17.75
N GLU A 293 4.70 25.49 -18.64
CA GLU A 293 6.10 25.83 -18.89
C GLU A 293 6.31 27.33 -19.14
N ALA A 294 7.54 27.78 -18.89
CA ALA A 294 8.02 29.10 -19.30
C ALA A 294 9.45 28.99 -19.80
N TYR A 295 9.78 29.70 -20.88
CA TYR A 295 11.09 29.68 -21.52
C TYR A 295 11.72 31.07 -21.48
N CYS A 296 13.04 31.12 -21.36
CA CYS A 296 13.84 32.33 -21.43
C CYS A 296 15.03 32.11 -22.35
N ASP A 297 14.98 32.70 -23.55
CA ASP A 297 16.13 32.85 -24.44
C ASP A 297 16.97 34.05 -24.00
N PHE A 298 18.28 33.83 -23.80
CA PHE A 298 19.21 34.92 -23.47
C PHE A 298 19.53 35.80 -24.69
N GLY A 299 19.07 35.40 -25.89
CA GLY A 299 19.31 36.10 -27.16
C GLY A 299 20.73 35.91 -27.70
N ARG A 300 21.67 35.53 -26.84
CA ARG A 300 23.09 35.26 -27.13
C ARG A 300 23.58 34.08 -26.30
N GLU A 301 24.73 33.52 -26.68
CA GLU A 301 25.45 32.63 -25.76
C GLU A 301 25.98 33.43 -24.57
N VAL A 302 25.78 32.87 -23.37
CA VAL A 302 26.24 33.43 -22.11
C VAL A 302 27.23 32.46 -21.50
N GLU A 303 28.46 32.92 -21.27
CA GLU A 303 29.47 32.15 -20.54
C GLU A 303 29.40 32.50 -19.05
N THR A 304 29.18 31.49 -18.21
CA THR A 304 29.12 31.64 -16.74
C THR A 304 29.30 30.31 -16.01
N ARG A 305 29.80 30.35 -14.77
CA ARG A 305 29.89 29.19 -13.88
C ARG A 305 28.59 28.90 -13.12
N ALA A 306 27.68 29.86 -13.03
CA ALA A 306 26.46 29.71 -12.26
C ALA A 306 25.31 30.60 -12.77
N LEU A 307 24.08 30.11 -12.60
CA LEU A 307 22.86 30.87 -12.82
C LEU A 307 22.13 31.05 -11.48
N ARG A 308 21.66 32.28 -11.22
CA ARG A 308 20.71 32.59 -10.15
C ARG A 308 19.36 32.88 -10.77
N PHE A 309 18.33 32.20 -10.30
CA PHE A 309 16.96 32.51 -10.63
C PHE A 309 16.35 33.22 -9.43
N LEU A 310 16.03 34.50 -9.60
CA LEU A 310 15.60 35.40 -8.55
C LEU A 310 14.11 35.70 -8.76
N ALA A 311 13.25 35.03 -8.01
CA ALA A 311 11.81 35.23 -8.06
C ALA A 311 11.45 36.51 -7.30
N ILE A 312 10.90 37.49 -8.03
CA ILE A 312 10.61 38.82 -7.50
C ILE A 312 9.11 39.10 -7.40
N ALA A 313 8.26 38.20 -7.92
CA ALA A 313 6.80 38.27 -7.78
C ALA A 313 6.16 36.87 -7.82
N GLY A 314 5.23 36.62 -6.91
CA GLY A 314 4.41 35.40 -6.87
C GLY A 314 3.11 35.54 -7.67
N THR A 315 2.42 34.42 -7.91
CA THR A 315 1.23 34.39 -8.78
C THR A 315 0.01 35.02 -8.09
N THR A 316 -0.48 36.15 -8.62
CA THR A 316 -1.70 36.82 -8.13
C THR A 316 -2.97 36.20 -8.73
N LYS A 317 -4.14 36.58 -8.19
CA LYS A 317 -5.46 36.11 -8.70
C LYS A 317 -5.71 36.53 -10.15
N GLU A 318 -5.17 37.66 -10.59
CA GLU A 318 -5.30 38.18 -11.95
C GLU A 318 -4.42 37.40 -12.94
N LEU A 319 -3.31 36.82 -12.45
CA LEU A 319 -2.38 36.02 -13.23
C LEU A 319 -2.71 34.52 -13.21
N ALA A 320 -3.67 34.10 -12.38
CA ALA A 320 -4.26 32.77 -12.40
C ALA A 320 -5.63 32.80 -13.07
N ALA A 321 -5.80 32.03 -14.14
CA ALA A 321 -7.08 31.95 -14.83
C ALA A 321 -8.17 31.42 -13.87
N GLY A 322 -9.24 32.21 -13.67
CA GLY A 322 -10.31 31.90 -12.72
C GLY A 322 -9.96 32.12 -11.23
N GLY A 323 -8.76 32.63 -10.92
CA GLY A 323 -8.31 32.92 -9.55
C GLY A 323 -7.99 31.69 -8.68
N GLU A 324 -8.12 30.47 -9.20
CA GLU A 324 -7.93 29.22 -8.46
C GLU A 324 -6.45 28.89 -8.24
N GLY A 325 -6.07 28.59 -7.00
CA GLY A 325 -4.71 28.19 -6.62
C GLY A 325 -3.63 29.26 -6.90
N ALA A 326 -4.01 30.54 -6.88
CA ALA A 326 -3.09 31.68 -6.87
C ALA A 326 -2.50 31.83 -5.46
N ASP A 327 -1.19 32.03 -5.39
CA ASP A 327 -0.50 32.33 -4.15
C ASP A 327 0.69 33.27 -4.45
N PRO A 328 0.59 34.56 -4.05
CA PRO A 328 1.64 35.53 -4.31
C PRO A 328 2.80 35.44 -3.31
N THR A 329 2.71 34.55 -2.31
CA THR A 329 3.68 34.41 -1.22
C THR A 329 4.65 33.26 -1.43
N VAL A 330 4.45 32.40 -2.41
CA VAL A 330 5.29 31.20 -2.62
C VAL A 330 5.76 31.09 -4.07
N VAL A 331 6.93 30.51 -4.27
CA VAL A 331 7.42 30.05 -5.58
C VAL A 331 7.30 28.55 -5.61
N SER A 332 6.76 28.00 -6.69
CA SER A 332 6.69 26.55 -6.87
C SER A 332 7.09 26.16 -8.30
N ILE A 333 7.99 25.18 -8.41
CA ILE A 333 8.59 24.74 -9.67
C ILE A 333 8.68 23.21 -9.66
N GLY A 334 8.38 22.60 -10.79
CA GLY A 334 8.55 21.18 -11.05
C GLY A 334 9.99 20.84 -11.41
N GLU A 335 10.45 21.36 -12.55
CA GLU A 335 11.75 21.05 -13.13
C GLU A 335 12.35 22.29 -13.79
N LEU A 336 13.68 22.43 -13.71
CA LEU A 336 14.47 23.45 -14.40
C LEU A 336 15.31 22.82 -15.50
N VAL A 337 15.20 23.39 -16.70
CA VAL A 337 16.02 23.01 -17.85
C VAL A 337 16.96 24.16 -18.19
N VAL A 338 18.25 23.88 -18.33
CA VAL A 338 19.24 24.87 -18.78
C VAL A 338 19.85 24.36 -20.07
N PHE A 339 19.70 25.14 -21.14
CA PHE A 339 20.10 24.76 -22.49
C PHE A 339 21.51 25.24 -22.80
N GLU A 340 22.41 24.31 -23.09
CA GLU A 340 23.68 24.59 -23.79
C GLU A 340 23.49 24.33 -25.30
N GLY A 341 23.88 25.30 -26.13
CA GLY A 341 23.81 25.20 -27.58
C GLY A 341 24.95 24.36 -28.13
N LEU A 342 24.65 23.35 -28.95
CA LEU A 342 25.68 22.50 -29.55
C LEU A 342 26.22 23.05 -30.88
N ALA A 343 25.45 23.87 -31.61
CA ALA A 343 25.73 24.16 -33.02
C ALA A 343 26.00 22.86 -33.80
N ASP A 344 27.18 22.66 -34.39
CA ASP A 344 27.57 21.42 -35.06
C ASP A 344 28.33 20.42 -34.17
N ARG A 345 28.57 20.76 -32.89
CA ARG A 345 29.27 19.87 -31.94
C ARG A 345 28.48 18.56 -31.75
N PRO A 346 29.16 17.40 -31.64
CA PRO A 346 28.47 16.16 -31.29
C PRO A 346 27.81 16.28 -29.92
N ALA A 347 26.69 15.57 -29.72
CA ALA A 347 26.09 15.46 -28.40
C ALA A 347 27.04 14.69 -27.47
N PRO A 348 27.23 15.11 -26.21
CA PRO A 348 28.04 14.36 -25.26
C PRO A 348 27.47 12.95 -25.04
N GLU A 349 28.32 11.94 -24.87
CA GLU A 349 27.86 10.56 -24.66
C GLU A 349 27.08 10.39 -23.35
N ARG A 350 27.38 11.21 -22.34
CA ARG A 350 26.76 11.19 -21.02
C ARG A 350 26.81 12.58 -20.36
N LEU A 351 25.67 13.05 -19.89
CA LEU A 351 25.45 14.30 -19.13
C LEU A 351 24.75 13.97 -17.81
N VAL A 352 25.39 13.10 -17.03
CA VAL A 352 24.96 12.77 -15.67
C VAL A 352 26.06 13.22 -14.73
N LYS A 353 25.69 13.88 -13.63
CA LYS A 353 26.64 14.28 -12.60
C LYS A 353 27.34 13.02 -12.09
N GLN A 354 28.61 12.86 -12.46
CA GLN A 354 29.43 11.82 -11.86
C GLN A 354 29.60 12.21 -10.39
N ARG A 355 29.17 11.36 -9.46
CA ARG A 355 29.53 11.53 -8.05
C ARG A 355 31.05 11.44 -7.97
N ALA A 356 31.71 12.59 -7.80
CA ALA A 356 33.15 12.67 -7.66
C ALA A 356 33.53 12.38 -6.20
N ALA A 357 33.53 11.11 -5.83
CA ALA A 357 34.31 10.48 -4.77
C ALA A 357 34.03 8.97 -4.85
N PRO A 358 34.98 8.09 -4.49
CA PRO A 358 34.62 6.72 -4.11
C PRO A 358 33.44 6.75 -3.12
N GLU A 359 32.44 5.88 -3.31
CA GLU A 359 31.30 5.80 -2.37
C GLU A 359 31.72 5.32 -0.96
N GLY A 360 32.99 4.99 -0.78
CA GLY A 360 33.62 4.65 0.49
C GLY A 360 35.13 4.54 0.34
N VAL A 361 35.81 4.23 1.45
CA VAL A 361 37.27 4.27 1.54
C VAL A 361 37.93 2.92 1.31
N ILE A 362 37.17 1.82 1.44
CA ILE A 362 37.66 0.46 1.21
C ILE A 362 36.95 -0.17 0.01
N PRO A 363 37.69 -0.59 -1.03
CA PRO A 363 37.11 -1.34 -2.15
C PRO A 363 36.91 -2.82 -1.77
N ILE A 364 35.70 -3.31 -1.97
CA ILE A 364 35.32 -4.72 -1.87
C ILE A 364 35.09 -5.25 -3.27
N THR A 365 36.04 -6.04 -3.76
CA THR A 365 36.00 -6.59 -5.12
C THR A 365 35.50 -8.04 -5.12
N PHE A 366 34.57 -8.33 -6.01
CA PHE A 366 33.95 -9.64 -6.16
C PHE A 366 33.69 -9.95 -7.64
N ASP A 367 33.54 -11.24 -7.97
CA ASP A 367 33.25 -11.69 -9.33
C ASP A 367 31.81 -12.20 -9.43
N MET A 368 31.13 -11.79 -10.49
CA MET A 368 29.75 -12.15 -10.80
C MET A 368 29.75 -13.19 -11.92
N PRO A 369 29.26 -14.43 -11.68
CA PRO A 369 29.29 -15.48 -12.69
C PRO A 369 28.46 -15.11 -13.94
N GLN A 370 27.38 -14.36 -13.72
CA GLN A 370 26.51 -13.76 -14.73
C GLN A 370 25.97 -12.43 -14.20
N GLY A 371 25.35 -11.61 -15.07
CA GLY A 371 24.60 -10.45 -14.62
C GLY A 371 23.46 -10.87 -13.68
N GLY A 372 23.25 -10.14 -12.60
CA GLY A 372 22.22 -10.44 -11.61
C GLY A 372 22.35 -9.59 -10.36
N LEU A 373 21.64 -9.98 -9.31
CA LEU A 373 21.61 -9.26 -8.05
C LEU A 373 22.66 -9.82 -7.09
N ALA A 374 23.33 -8.94 -6.37
CA ALA A 374 24.31 -9.26 -5.35
C ALA A 374 23.94 -8.66 -4.00
N THR A 375 24.30 -9.38 -2.94
CA THR A 375 24.28 -8.89 -1.55
C THR A 375 25.65 -9.13 -0.95
N ILE A 376 26.21 -8.12 -0.29
CA ILE A 376 27.54 -8.14 0.34
C ILE A 376 27.41 -7.66 1.79
N GLN A 377 27.92 -8.45 2.73
CA GLN A 377 27.88 -8.17 4.16
C GLN A 377 29.29 -8.16 4.73
N ILE A 378 29.59 -7.18 5.58
CA ILE A 378 30.85 -7.03 6.29
C ILE A 378 30.71 -7.57 7.72
N LEU A 379 31.71 -8.30 8.17
CA LEU A 379 31.82 -8.88 9.50
C LEU A 379 33.13 -8.46 10.17
N ASP A 380 33.14 -8.37 11.49
CA ASP A 380 34.37 -8.21 12.26
C ASP A 380 35.13 -9.56 12.40
N ASP A 381 36.26 -9.51 13.11
CA ASP A 381 37.10 -10.67 13.40
C ASP A 381 36.39 -11.73 14.27
N LYS A 382 35.37 -11.34 15.04
CA LYS A 382 34.51 -12.22 15.86
C LYS A 382 33.33 -12.80 15.08
N GLY A 383 33.08 -12.33 13.85
CA GLY A 383 31.98 -12.76 13.01
C GLY A 383 30.66 -12.01 13.26
N ASN A 384 30.69 -10.89 13.99
CA ASN A 384 29.52 -10.03 14.13
C ASN A 384 29.30 -9.24 12.84
N VAL A 385 28.05 -9.05 12.44
CA VAL A 385 27.71 -8.21 11.28
C VAL A 385 27.95 -6.74 11.62
N ILE A 386 28.80 -6.11 10.80
CA ILE A 386 29.16 -4.69 10.93
C ILE A 386 28.33 -3.84 9.98
N GLU A 387 28.11 -4.30 8.75
CA GLU A 387 27.31 -3.57 7.77
C GLU A 387 26.75 -4.51 6.69
N ASN A 388 25.53 -4.24 6.24
CA ASN A 388 24.97 -4.82 5.02
C ASN A 388 25.27 -3.86 3.86
N LEU A 389 26.47 -3.98 3.29
CA LEU A 389 27.04 -3.00 2.34
C LEU A 389 26.20 -2.88 1.07
N VAL A 390 25.81 -4.03 0.53
CA VAL A 390 24.99 -4.18 -0.68
C VAL A 390 23.87 -5.16 -0.35
N SER A 391 22.63 -4.83 -0.70
CA SER A 391 21.47 -5.70 -0.46
C SER A 391 20.56 -5.78 -1.69
N GLY A 392 20.74 -6.82 -2.50
CA GLY A 392 19.94 -7.05 -3.71
C GLY A 392 20.12 -5.97 -4.78
N VAL A 393 21.37 -5.63 -5.09
CA VAL A 393 21.69 -4.62 -6.12
C VAL A 393 22.20 -5.31 -7.39
N GLU A 394 21.79 -4.83 -8.55
CA GLU A 394 22.20 -5.39 -9.83
C GLU A 394 23.66 -5.06 -10.18
N PHE A 395 24.41 -6.08 -10.60
CA PHE A 395 25.76 -5.94 -11.14
C PHE A 395 25.90 -6.72 -12.45
N PRO A 396 26.71 -6.22 -13.40
CA PRO A 396 27.03 -6.97 -14.62
C PRO A 396 27.91 -8.19 -14.32
N LYS A 397 27.98 -9.12 -15.28
CA LYS A 397 28.91 -10.26 -15.24
C LYS A 397 30.37 -9.80 -15.09
N GLY A 398 31.17 -10.57 -14.37
CA GLY A 398 32.61 -10.38 -14.20
C GLY A 398 32.97 -9.61 -12.93
N LYS A 399 34.14 -8.97 -12.95
CA LYS A 399 34.73 -8.31 -11.78
C LYS A 399 34.05 -6.98 -11.48
N ASN A 400 33.53 -6.84 -10.26
CA ASN A 400 32.84 -5.66 -9.76
C ASN A 400 33.46 -5.18 -8.44
N THR A 401 33.22 -3.93 -8.08
CA THR A 401 33.69 -3.34 -6.81
C THR A 401 32.57 -2.56 -6.16
N ALA A 402 32.29 -2.85 -4.88
CA ALA A 402 31.48 -2.03 -3.99
C ALA A 402 32.40 -1.32 -2.98
N TRP A 403 32.09 -0.09 -2.58
CA TRP A 403 32.96 0.68 -1.69
C TRP A 403 32.34 0.83 -0.30
N TRP A 404 33.10 0.50 0.74
CA TRP A 404 32.68 0.65 2.13
C TRP A 404 33.28 1.92 2.74
N ASP A 405 32.45 2.82 3.24
CA ASP A 405 32.81 4.08 3.90
C ASP A 405 32.96 3.92 5.43
N LEU A 406 33.19 2.69 5.88
CA LEU A 406 33.25 2.31 7.29
C LEU A 406 31.96 2.52 8.08
N ARG A 407 30.83 2.85 7.43
CA ARG A 407 29.54 2.91 8.12
C ARG A 407 29.18 1.55 8.72
N THR A 408 28.46 1.57 9.84
CA THR A 408 27.98 0.37 10.51
C THR A 408 26.44 0.26 10.44
N LEU A 409 25.91 -0.82 11.02
CA LEU A 409 24.47 -0.98 11.23
C LEU A 409 23.84 0.16 12.04
N GLU A 410 24.62 0.80 12.91
CA GLU A 410 24.18 1.91 13.77
C GLU A 410 24.17 3.26 13.03
N ASP A 411 24.80 3.33 11.86
CA ASP A 411 24.72 4.48 10.97
C ASP A 411 23.43 4.43 10.16
N TYR A 412 22.34 4.83 10.82
CA TYR A 412 21.07 5.07 10.17
C TYR A 412 21.20 6.28 9.23
N TRP A 413 20.60 6.16 8.04
CA TRP A 413 20.54 7.22 7.04
C TRP A 413 20.07 8.55 7.67
N PRO A 414 20.66 9.71 7.30
CA PRO A 414 20.35 11.00 7.92
C PRO A 414 18.83 11.22 8.03
N PRO A 415 18.37 11.79 9.15
CA PRO A 415 16.97 11.74 9.50
C PRO A 415 16.14 12.61 8.55
N TYR A 416 15.15 11.99 7.92
CA TYR A 416 13.84 12.62 7.81
C TYR A 416 13.37 12.91 9.24
N GLU A 417 12.77 14.09 9.47
CA GLU A 417 12.36 14.60 10.79
C GLU A 417 11.71 13.51 11.64
N ARG A 418 12.03 13.48 12.95
CA ARG A 418 11.49 12.51 13.93
C ARG A 418 9.98 12.35 13.78
N PRO A 419 9.49 11.26 13.18
CA PRO A 419 8.07 11.06 13.06
C PRO A 419 7.61 10.23 14.26
N ASN A 420 6.74 10.82 15.10
CA ASN A 420 5.92 10.09 16.07
C ASN A 420 6.71 9.38 17.23
N PRO A 421 6.10 9.07 18.39
CA PRO A 421 6.66 8.19 19.44
C PRO A 421 7.17 6.81 19.02
N HIS A 422 6.87 6.33 17.82
CA HIS A 422 7.19 4.96 17.38
C HIS A 422 8.57 4.83 16.70
N PHE A 423 9.28 5.95 16.48
CA PHE A 423 10.64 5.95 15.95
C PHE A 423 11.69 5.96 17.07
N HIS A 424 12.73 5.14 16.95
CA HIS A 424 13.84 5.08 17.90
C HIS A 424 15.17 5.42 17.21
N GLU A 425 15.88 6.42 17.72
CA GLU A 425 17.27 6.67 17.30
C GLU A 425 18.19 5.60 17.93
N PRO A 426 19.28 5.21 17.24
CA PRO A 426 20.33 4.39 17.85
C PRO A 426 20.89 5.09 19.10
N SER A 427 21.49 4.32 20.02
CA SER A 427 22.13 4.87 21.21
C SER A 427 23.10 6.00 20.84
N PRO A 428 23.19 7.11 21.62
CA PRO A 428 24.21 8.12 21.43
C PRO A 428 25.65 7.56 21.46
N GLU A 429 25.84 6.43 22.15
CA GLU A 429 27.11 5.71 22.27
C GLU A 429 27.33 4.69 21.14
N ALA A 430 26.36 4.51 20.24
CA ALA A 430 26.44 3.51 19.19
C ALA A 430 27.58 3.83 18.21
N VAL A 431 28.38 2.81 17.90
CA VAL A 431 29.53 2.93 17.01
C VAL A 431 29.05 3.01 15.57
N LYS A 432 28.94 4.24 15.03
CA LYS A 432 28.48 4.51 13.65
C LYS A 432 29.56 4.31 12.59
N VAL A 433 30.82 4.27 13.01
CA VAL A 433 31.98 4.10 12.13
C VAL A 433 32.83 2.95 12.64
N ALA A 434 33.14 1.99 11.77
CA ALA A 434 33.93 0.82 12.11
C ALA A 434 35.37 1.21 12.47
N PRO A 435 35.90 0.75 13.62
CA PRO A 435 37.26 1.07 14.03
C PRO A 435 38.32 0.39 13.14
N PRO A 436 39.60 0.81 13.21
CA PRO A 436 40.70 0.08 12.60
C PRO A 436 40.79 -1.35 13.15
N GLY A 437 40.98 -2.34 12.27
CA GLY A 437 40.94 -3.74 12.64
C GLY A 437 40.91 -4.70 11.46
N ARG A 438 40.77 -6.00 11.76
CA ARG A 438 40.59 -7.06 10.77
C ARG A 438 39.10 -7.31 10.56
N TYR A 439 38.70 -7.39 9.30
CA TYR A 439 37.33 -7.62 8.89
C TYR A 439 37.28 -8.71 7.83
N ARG A 440 36.09 -9.29 7.68
CA ARG A 440 35.77 -10.27 6.65
C ARG A 440 34.54 -9.80 5.91
N TRP A 441 34.39 -10.21 4.66
CA TRP A 441 33.14 -10.00 3.93
C TRP A 441 32.66 -11.31 3.34
N ARG A 442 31.35 -11.43 3.16
CA ARG A 442 30.70 -12.56 2.48
C ARG A 442 29.56 -12.04 1.62
N GLY A 443 29.14 -12.83 0.63
CA GLY A 443 28.04 -12.42 -0.22
C GLY A 443 27.21 -13.55 -0.79
N LEU A 444 26.15 -13.17 -1.49
CA LEU A 444 25.36 -14.04 -2.35
C LEU A 444 25.09 -13.37 -3.69
N TRP A 445 24.84 -14.21 -4.69
CA TRP A 445 24.43 -13.83 -6.02
C TRP A 445 23.18 -14.61 -6.42
N HIS A 446 22.28 -13.98 -7.17
CA HIS A 446 21.20 -14.68 -7.87
C HIS A 446 20.73 -13.94 -9.13
N PRO A 447 20.17 -14.67 -10.12
CA PRO A 447 19.42 -14.04 -11.19
C PRO A 447 18.09 -13.45 -10.65
N PRO A 448 17.43 -12.53 -11.37
CA PRO A 448 16.12 -12.03 -10.98
C PRO A 448 15.13 -13.16 -10.71
N LEU A 449 14.40 -13.05 -9.59
CA LEU A 449 13.34 -14.00 -9.24
C LEU A 449 12.08 -13.70 -10.07
N SER A 450 11.27 -14.72 -10.32
CA SER A 450 9.99 -14.54 -11.00
C SER A 450 8.84 -15.25 -10.32
N LEU A 451 7.67 -14.61 -10.37
CA LEU A 451 6.40 -15.10 -9.86
C LEU A 451 5.54 -15.66 -10.99
N HIS A 452 4.92 -16.81 -10.75
CA HIS A 452 4.01 -17.46 -11.66
C HIS A 452 2.70 -17.81 -10.95
N TYR A 453 1.57 -17.28 -11.44
CA TYR A 453 0.25 -17.62 -10.91
C TYR A 453 -0.14 -19.05 -11.31
N LEU A 454 -0.59 -19.85 -10.34
CA LEU A 454 -1.05 -21.22 -10.60
C LEU A 454 -2.58 -21.30 -10.66
N PHE A 455 -3.24 -20.99 -9.54
CA PHE A 455 -4.70 -21.03 -9.41
C PHE A 455 -5.15 -20.32 -8.13
N SER A 456 -6.46 -20.16 -7.97
CA SER A 456 -7.10 -19.71 -6.72
C SER A 456 -8.10 -20.76 -6.27
N TYR A 457 -8.20 -20.98 -4.96
CA TYR A 457 -9.06 -22.02 -4.40
C TYR A 457 -10.17 -21.48 -3.49
N PHE A 458 -10.12 -20.20 -3.15
CA PHE A 458 -11.14 -19.53 -2.34
C PHE A 458 -11.24 -18.03 -2.73
N PRO A 459 -12.44 -17.40 -2.77
CA PRO A 459 -13.77 -17.98 -2.62
C PRO A 459 -14.06 -19.11 -3.62
N LEU A 460 -14.84 -20.09 -3.19
CA LEU A 460 -15.27 -21.18 -4.07
C LEU A 460 -16.60 -20.81 -4.73
N LYS A 461 -16.60 -20.73 -6.06
CA LYS A 461 -17.75 -20.32 -6.87
C LYS A 461 -17.66 -20.90 -8.28
N LYS A 462 -18.81 -20.94 -8.97
CA LYS A 462 -18.95 -21.48 -10.33
C LYS A 462 -18.43 -20.54 -11.43
N HIS A 463 -18.57 -19.23 -11.25
CA HIS A 463 -18.34 -18.23 -12.32
C HIS A 463 -17.39 -17.11 -11.92
N GLY A 464 -16.58 -16.67 -12.88
CA GLY A 464 -15.68 -15.51 -12.74
C GLY A 464 -14.45 -15.78 -11.88
N LEU A 465 -13.53 -14.80 -11.83
CA LEU A 465 -12.26 -14.93 -11.11
C LEU A 465 -12.43 -14.74 -9.60
N ALA A 466 -11.56 -15.36 -8.79
CA ALA A 466 -11.67 -15.38 -7.33
C ALA A 466 -11.51 -13.99 -6.66
N TRP A 467 -10.79 -13.06 -7.30
CA TRP A 467 -10.56 -11.71 -6.81
C TRP A 467 -11.46 -10.67 -7.49
N ILE A 468 -11.58 -9.49 -6.88
CA ILE A 468 -12.27 -8.36 -7.51
C ILE A 468 -11.48 -7.88 -8.71
N THR A 469 -12.07 -8.03 -9.88
CA THR A 469 -11.55 -7.59 -11.18
C THR A 469 -11.80 -6.09 -11.39
N ALA A 470 -11.11 -5.49 -12.35
CA ALA A 470 -11.22 -4.07 -12.64
C ALA A 470 -12.61 -3.70 -13.19
N ASP A 471 -13.22 -4.62 -13.94
CA ASP A 471 -14.62 -4.52 -14.40
C ASP A 471 -15.67 -4.78 -13.30
N SER A 472 -15.23 -5.10 -12.07
CA SER A 472 -16.07 -5.39 -10.90
C SER A 472 -16.91 -6.68 -10.97
N THR A 473 -16.69 -7.57 -11.94
CA THR A 473 -17.46 -8.83 -12.11
C THR A 473 -16.87 -10.04 -11.37
N GLY A 474 -15.58 -10.01 -11.02
CA GLY A 474 -14.88 -11.03 -10.22
C GLY A 474 -15.10 -10.89 -8.71
N GLY A 475 -14.56 -11.81 -7.93
CA GLY A 475 -14.77 -11.87 -6.48
C GLY A 475 -16.20 -12.28 -6.12
N TRP A 476 -16.59 -12.07 -4.86
CA TRP A 476 -17.98 -12.23 -4.43
C TRP A 476 -18.37 -11.05 -3.54
N LEU A 477 -18.17 -11.18 -2.23
CA LEU A 477 -18.48 -10.16 -1.21
C LEU A 477 -17.20 -9.65 -0.53
N ALA A 478 -17.22 -9.56 0.80
CA ALA A 478 -16.20 -8.93 1.60
C ALA A 478 -15.77 -9.76 2.81
N ASP A 479 -14.73 -9.26 3.44
CA ASP A 479 -13.85 -9.97 4.36
C ASP A 479 -14.33 -9.99 5.81
N HIS A 480 -15.03 -8.96 6.30
CA HIS A 480 -15.35 -8.86 7.73
C HIS A 480 -16.57 -9.68 8.16
N VAL A 481 -17.74 -9.47 7.54
CA VAL A 481 -19.00 -10.05 8.02
C VAL A 481 -19.57 -11.03 6.97
N PRO A 482 -20.25 -12.11 7.37
CA PRO A 482 -20.93 -13.01 6.44
C PRO A 482 -22.06 -12.27 5.70
N PRO A 483 -22.55 -12.80 4.55
CA PRO A 483 -23.67 -12.22 3.84
C PRO A 483 -24.88 -12.03 4.78
N GLN A 484 -25.47 -10.83 4.79
CA GLN A 484 -26.48 -10.48 5.79
C GLN A 484 -27.90 -10.47 5.24
N ASP A 485 -28.10 -9.93 4.04
CA ASP A 485 -29.42 -9.80 3.43
C ASP A 485 -29.34 -9.95 1.91
N VAL A 486 -30.48 -10.28 1.30
CA VAL A 486 -30.64 -10.41 -0.16
C VAL A 486 -32.02 -9.92 -0.59
N VAL A 487 -32.08 -9.22 -1.72
CA VAL A 487 -33.34 -8.79 -2.36
C VAL A 487 -33.31 -9.04 -3.87
N ARG A 488 -34.47 -9.33 -4.45
CA ARG A 488 -34.62 -9.56 -5.90
C ARG A 488 -35.08 -8.32 -6.65
N THR A 489 -34.52 -8.08 -7.84
CA THR A 489 -35.05 -7.12 -8.82
C THR A 489 -35.14 -7.74 -10.21
N GLY A 490 -36.33 -8.19 -10.61
CA GLY A 490 -36.50 -8.95 -11.86
C GLY A 490 -35.74 -10.27 -11.80
N ASP A 491 -34.79 -10.44 -12.72
CA ASP A 491 -33.94 -11.64 -12.84
C ASP A 491 -32.55 -11.48 -12.19
N THR A 492 -32.40 -10.51 -11.28
CA THR A 492 -31.15 -10.26 -10.56
C THR A 492 -31.35 -10.31 -9.05
N MET A 493 -30.31 -10.69 -8.34
CA MET A 493 -30.22 -10.72 -6.89
C MET A 493 -29.18 -9.73 -6.41
N TRP A 494 -29.51 -9.00 -5.34
CA TRP A 494 -28.62 -8.05 -4.70
C TRP A 494 -28.28 -8.52 -3.30
N VAL A 495 -26.99 -8.69 -3.00
CA VAL A 495 -26.52 -9.27 -1.74
C VAL A 495 -25.62 -8.27 -1.02
N GLY A 496 -25.81 -8.18 0.30
CA GLY A 496 -25.19 -7.17 1.15
C GLY A 496 -24.37 -7.74 2.31
N THR A 497 -23.26 -7.08 2.64
CA THR A 497 -22.46 -7.32 3.85
C THR A 497 -21.63 -6.10 4.27
N PHE A 498 -20.97 -6.17 5.42
CA PHE A 498 -19.96 -5.23 5.88
C PHE A 498 -18.57 -5.55 5.31
N CYS A 499 -17.84 -4.52 4.84
CA CYS A 499 -16.51 -4.67 4.23
C CYS A 499 -15.46 -3.71 4.78
N GLU A 500 -14.21 -4.17 4.82
CA GLU A 500 -13.02 -3.30 4.79
C GLU A 500 -12.31 -3.45 3.44
N ALA A 501 -12.06 -4.70 3.06
CA ALA A 501 -11.71 -5.10 1.70
C ALA A 501 -12.85 -5.93 1.07
N GLY A 502 -12.92 -5.97 -0.27
CA GLY A 502 -14.00 -6.67 -0.95
C GLY A 502 -15.12 -5.75 -1.44
N HIS A 503 -16.27 -6.36 -1.80
CA HIS A 503 -17.49 -5.64 -2.15
C HIS A 503 -18.55 -5.79 -1.06
N ALA A 504 -19.05 -4.66 -0.55
CA ALA A 504 -20.14 -4.59 0.43
C ALA A 504 -21.49 -4.90 -0.20
N LEU A 505 -21.69 -4.48 -1.46
CA LEU A 505 -22.91 -4.71 -2.24
C LEU A 505 -22.52 -5.35 -3.56
N LEU A 506 -23.23 -6.41 -3.94
CA LEU A 506 -23.11 -7.01 -5.27
C LEU A 506 -24.48 -7.20 -5.93
N GLU A 507 -24.45 -7.26 -7.25
CA GLU A 507 -25.53 -7.74 -8.11
C GLU A 507 -25.08 -9.04 -8.78
N ALA A 508 -25.94 -10.05 -8.79
CA ALA A 508 -25.74 -11.32 -9.46
C ALA A 508 -26.97 -11.71 -10.28
N ASP A 509 -26.78 -12.54 -11.30
CA ASP A 509 -27.89 -13.23 -11.96
C ASP A 509 -28.38 -14.42 -11.12
N LEU A 510 -29.43 -15.10 -11.61
CA LEU A 510 -30.02 -16.25 -10.93
C LEU A 510 -29.13 -17.51 -10.90
N ASP A 511 -27.99 -17.55 -11.61
CA ASP A 511 -27.00 -18.66 -11.57
C ASP A 511 -25.76 -18.29 -10.72
N MET A 512 -25.87 -17.25 -9.88
CA MET A 512 -24.77 -16.74 -9.05
C MET A 512 -23.56 -16.24 -9.86
N LYS A 513 -23.76 -15.81 -11.11
CA LYS A 513 -22.74 -15.03 -11.81
C LYS A 513 -22.86 -13.57 -11.37
N LYS A 514 -21.82 -13.08 -10.71
CA LYS A 514 -21.72 -11.68 -10.31
C LYS A 514 -21.64 -10.78 -11.55
N LEU A 515 -22.50 -9.78 -11.61
CA LEU A 515 -22.63 -8.82 -12.71
C LEU A 515 -22.00 -7.47 -12.38
N TRP A 516 -22.02 -7.11 -11.08
CA TRP A 516 -21.48 -5.86 -10.58
C TRP A 516 -21.22 -5.96 -9.08
N GLY A 517 -20.39 -5.08 -8.54
CA GLY A 517 -20.42 -4.78 -7.11
C GLY A 517 -19.60 -3.56 -6.78
N SER A 518 -19.69 -3.13 -5.52
CA SER A 518 -18.97 -1.99 -4.98
C SER A 518 -18.52 -2.29 -3.56
N GLY A 519 -17.39 -1.69 -3.16
CA GLY A 519 -17.05 -1.53 -1.74
C GLY A 519 -18.05 -0.62 -1.02
N ARG A 520 -17.66 -0.11 0.15
CA ARG A 520 -18.45 0.86 0.93
C ARG A 520 -18.88 2.08 0.08
N ILE A 521 -20.15 2.44 0.14
CA ILE A 521 -20.72 3.62 -0.53
C ILE A 521 -21.10 4.63 0.55
N TRP A 522 -20.58 5.86 0.48
CA TRP A 522 -20.77 6.87 1.54
C TRP A 522 -20.33 6.39 2.94
N LEU A 523 -19.24 5.62 2.98
CA LEU A 523 -18.77 4.86 4.15
C LEU A 523 -19.74 3.75 4.60
N ALA A 524 -20.97 3.71 4.08
CA ALA A 524 -22.00 2.80 4.51
C ALA A 524 -21.89 1.41 3.82
N CYS A 525 -22.11 0.34 4.58
CA CYS A 525 -22.21 -1.04 4.11
C CYS A 525 -23.60 -1.64 4.36
N PRO A 526 -24.14 -2.48 3.45
CA PRO A 526 -25.48 -3.04 3.63
C PRO A 526 -25.58 -4.03 4.80
N ARG A 527 -26.42 -3.71 5.78
CA ARG A 527 -26.87 -4.66 6.82
C ARG A 527 -28.23 -5.29 6.50
N VAL A 528 -29.15 -4.45 6.00
CA VAL A 528 -30.50 -4.81 5.57
C VAL A 528 -30.76 -4.15 4.22
N LEU A 529 -31.50 -4.84 3.35
CA LEU A 529 -31.77 -4.44 1.98
C LEU A 529 -33.27 -4.34 1.71
N ALA A 530 -33.63 -3.40 0.85
CA ALA A 530 -34.96 -3.28 0.27
C ALA A 530 -34.84 -2.88 -1.22
N ALA A 531 -35.84 -3.26 -2.01
CA ALA A 531 -35.94 -2.85 -3.41
C ALA A 531 -37.29 -2.20 -3.65
N ASP A 532 -37.30 -1.10 -4.41
CA ASP A 532 -38.51 -0.44 -4.90
C ASP A 532 -38.25 0.21 -6.27
N GLY A 533 -39.05 -0.16 -7.27
CA GLY A 533 -38.87 0.28 -8.65
C GLY A 533 -37.47 0.03 -9.22
N ASP A 534 -36.78 1.11 -9.59
CA ASP A 534 -35.41 1.08 -10.15
C ASP A 534 -34.31 1.25 -9.10
N PHE A 535 -34.64 1.16 -7.81
CA PHE A 535 -33.71 1.45 -6.72
C PHE A 535 -33.56 0.30 -5.73
N ILE A 536 -32.33 0.15 -5.25
CA ILE A 536 -31.97 -0.62 -4.07
C ILE A 536 -31.72 0.36 -2.93
N TYR A 537 -32.18 0.00 -1.75
CA TYR A 537 -31.96 0.74 -0.52
C TYR A 537 -31.30 -0.18 0.48
N TYR A 538 -30.35 0.35 1.24
CA TYR A 538 -29.83 -0.36 2.39
C TYR A 538 -29.55 0.58 3.54
N VAL A 539 -29.51 0.01 4.74
CA VAL A 539 -29.14 0.73 5.96
C VAL A 539 -27.86 0.14 6.54
N GLU A 540 -26.98 1.02 7.01
CA GLU A 540 -25.96 0.68 8.00
C GLU A 540 -26.29 1.31 9.34
N GLN A 541 -25.88 0.62 10.40
CA GLN A 541 -25.70 1.19 11.73
C GLN A 541 -24.33 0.76 12.26
N GLY A 542 -23.61 1.67 12.93
CA GLY A 542 -22.29 1.36 13.46
C GLY A 542 -21.20 1.32 12.39
N GLY A 543 -20.13 0.56 12.65
CA GLY A 543 -19.08 0.30 11.68
C GLY A 543 -18.38 1.58 11.21
N TRP A 544 -18.24 1.74 9.90
CA TRP A 544 -17.58 2.90 9.29
C TRP A 544 -18.38 4.20 9.42
N VAL A 545 -19.70 4.12 9.61
CA VAL A 545 -20.54 5.30 9.86
C VAL A 545 -20.59 5.69 11.35
N LYS A 546 -19.87 4.96 12.22
CA LYS A 546 -19.71 5.23 13.66
C LYS A 546 -21.03 5.30 14.42
N ASP A 547 -21.30 6.41 15.09
CA ASP A 547 -22.45 6.66 15.95
C ASP A 547 -23.71 7.05 15.14
N LYS A 548 -23.93 6.44 13.98
CA LYS A 548 -25.00 6.84 13.06
C LYS A 548 -25.78 5.66 12.52
N ILE A 549 -27.03 5.94 12.14
CA ILE A 549 -27.82 5.12 11.23
C ILE A 549 -27.86 5.87 9.90
N VAL A 550 -27.48 5.20 8.82
CA VAL A 550 -27.41 5.80 7.48
C VAL A 550 -28.12 4.91 6.48
N MET A 551 -28.98 5.50 5.65
CA MET A 551 -29.62 4.83 4.51
C MET A 551 -28.99 5.31 3.21
N VAL A 552 -28.60 4.36 2.37
CA VAL A 552 -28.10 4.61 1.02
C VAL A 552 -29.13 4.15 0.00
N GLN A 553 -29.28 4.93 -1.06
CA GLN A 553 -30.07 4.60 -2.24
C GLN A 553 -29.13 4.40 -3.43
N VAL A 554 -29.32 3.32 -4.18
CA VAL A 554 -28.56 2.96 -5.38
C VAL A 554 -29.51 2.73 -6.54
N ASN A 555 -29.32 3.41 -7.67
CA ASN A 555 -30.06 3.13 -8.90
C ASN A 555 -29.52 1.84 -9.53
N ARG A 556 -30.38 0.83 -9.71
CA ARG A 556 -29.95 -0.49 -10.18
C ARG A 556 -29.49 -0.50 -11.64
N LYS A 557 -29.90 0.46 -12.46
CA LYS A 557 -29.53 0.53 -13.89
C LYS A 557 -28.25 1.33 -14.09
N THR A 558 -28.18 2.53 -13.52
CA THR A 558 -27.06 3.46 -13.72
C THR A 558 -25.95 3.30 -12.69
N LYS A 559 -26.20 2.56 -11.60
CA LYS A 559 -25.33 2.41 -10.42
C LYS A 559 -25.05 3.72 -9.67
N ALA A 560 -25.72 4.81 -10.04
CA ALA A 560 -25.64 6.07 -9.31
C ALA A 560 -26.18 5.89 -7.89
N SER A 561 -25.47 6.42 -6.90
CA SER A 561 -25.79 6.22 -5.49
C SER A 561 -25.72 7.52 -4.69
N ARG A 562 -26.54 7.64 -3.64
CA ARG A 562 -26.49 8.73 -2.67
C ARG A 562 -26.75 8.24 -1.25
N ARG A 563 -26.20 8.95 -0.26
CA ARG A 563 -26.73 8.89 1.10
C ARG A 563 -28.10 9.58 1.08
N LEU A 564 -29.16 8.81 1.29
CA LEU A 564 -30.52 9.32 1.21
C LEU A 564 -30.94 9.99 2.51
N LEU A 565 -30.68 9.31 3.64
CA LEU A 565 -30.96 9.86 4.95
C LEU A 565 -30.00 9.32 6.02
N GLY A 566 -29.98 9.97 7.19
CA GLY A 566 -29.32 9.46 8.38
C GLY A 566 -29.76 10.14 9.68
N ARG A 567 -29.26 9.59 10.79
CA ARG A 567 -29.45 10.11 12.15
C ARG A 567 -28.22 9.84 13.00
N ASP A 568 -27.86 10.79 13.85
CA ASP A 568 -26.90 10.60 14.93
C ASP A 568 -27.55 9.87 16.11
N LEU A 569 -26.86 8.83 16.59
CA LEU A 569 -27.20 8.12 17.82
C LEU A 569 -26.73 8.96 19.01
N ALA A 570 -27.55 9.04 20.05
CA ALA A 570 -27.11 9.64 21.30
C ALA A 570 -25.99 8.79 21.94
N LYS A 571 -25.20 9.40 22.82
CA LYS A 571 -24.20 8.67 23.61
C LYS A 571 -24.89 7.51 24.35
N ASP A 572 -24.30 6.32 24.25
CA ASP A 572 -24.81 5.06 24.84
C ASP A 572 -26.15 4.55 24.28
N GLU A 573 -26.71 5.20 23.25
CA GLU A 573 -27.89 4.71 22.54
C GLU A 573 -27.56 3.43 21.77
N LYS A 574 -28.29 2.34 22.07
CA LYS A 574 -28.21 1.09 21.32
C LYS A 574 -29.19 1.08 20.15
N ALA A 575 -28.74 0.58 19.01
CA ALA A 575 -29.56 0.29 17.84
C ALA A 575 -29.26 -1.14 17.35
N ASP A 576 -30.29 -1.86 16.93
CA ASP A 576 -30.17 -3.18 16.29
C ASP A 576 -31.15 -3.29 15.12
N VAL A 577 -30.82 -2.57 14.05
CA VAL A 577 -31.57 -2.55 12.79
C VAL A 577 -31.46 -3.90 12.09
N GLN A 578 -32.59 -4.59 11.96
CA GLN A 578 -32.71 -5.90 11.30
C GLN A 578 -33.85 -5.98 10.28
N GLY A 579 -34.61 -4.91 10.09
CA GLY A 579 -35.68 -4.85 9.11
C GLY A 579 -35.63 -3.59 8.27
N LEU A 580 -35.84 -3.74 6.96
CA LEU A 580 -36.06 -2.63 6.05
C LEU A 580 -37.09 -3.03 4.98
N ALA A 581 -38.08 -2.16 4.78
CA ALA A 581 -38.90 -2.15 3.56
C ALA A 581 -39.05 -0.71 3.09
N VAL A 582 -39.15 -0.52 1.78
CA VAL A 582 -39.37 0.78 1.13
C VAL A 582 -40.50 0.62 0.12
N ALA A 583 -41.41 1.58 0.07
CA ALA A 583 -42.45 1.62 -0.94
C ALA A 583 -42.89 3.07 -1.18
N GLY A 584 -42.51 3.61 -2.34
CA GLY A 584 -42.72 5.01 -2.70
C GLY A 584 -41.90 5.95 -1.81
N ASP A 585 -42.56 6.86 -1.13
CA ASP A 585 -41.98 7.88 -0.25
C ASP A 585 -41.99 7.48 1.24
N ARG A 586 -42.16 6.18 1.53
CA ARG A 586 -42.17 5.63 2.88
C ARG A 586 -41.17 4.50 3.04
N ALA A 587 -40.53 4.44 4.20
CA ALA A 587 -39.73 3.29 4.63
C ALA A 587 -40.17 2.80 6.01
N TRP A 588 -39.96 1.52 6.27
CA TRP A 588 -40.21 0.87 7.56
C TRP A 588 -38.91 0.26 8.05
N LEU A 589 -38.37 0.81 9.14
CA LEU A 589 -37.10 0.44 9.74
C LEU A 589 -37.35 -0.33 11.04
N GLY A 590 -37.03 -1.63 11.06
CA GLY A 590 -37.18 -2.47 12.25
C GLY A 590 -35.96 -2.41 13.14
N ASP A 591 -36.10 -1.88 14.36
CA ASP A 591 -35.05 -1.80 15.38
C ASP A 591 -35.38 -2.72 16.56
N ARG A 592 -34.58 -3.77 16.73
CA ARG A 592 -34.74 -4.77 17.79
C ARG A 592 -34.39 -4.24 19.16
N ALA A 593 -33.45 -3.31 19.25
CA ALA A 593 -33.07 -2.72 20.53
C ALA A 593 -34.22 -1.87 21.11
N LYS A 594 -35.11 -1.40 20.24
CA LYS A 594 -36.28 -0.57 20.60
C LYS A 594 -37.60 -1.34 20.63
N ASN A 595 -37.62 -2.59 20.16
CA ASN A 595 -38.86 -3.36 19.95
C ASN A 595 -39.91 -2.56 19.16
N ALA A 596 -39.48 -1.95 18.05
CA ALA A 596 -40.36 -1.11 17.23
C ALA A 596 -39.97 -1.11 15.76
N ILE A 597 -40.95 -0.83 14.91
CA ILE A 597 -40.74 -0.39 13.53
C ILE A 597 -40.96 1.12 13.47
N PHE A 598 -39.96 1.86 12.99
CA PHE A 598 -40.06 3.27 12.68
C PHE A 598 -40.49 3.46 11.23
N VAL A 599 -41.61 4.14 11.03
CA VAL A 599 -42.08 4.56 9.70
C VAL A 599 -41.46 5.91 9.37
N LEU A 600 -40.69 5.95 8.29
CA LEU A 600 -39.94 7.11 7.84
C LEU A 600 -40.63 7.77 6.65
N ASP A 601 -40.65 9.11 6.64
CA ASP A 601 -41.04 9.90 5.47
C ASP A 601 -39.79 10.24 4.65
N LEU A 602 -39.76 9.78 3.40
CA LEU A 602 -38.66 9.99 2.47
C LEU A 602 -38.92 11.14 1.50
N SER A 603 -40.11 11.75 1.48
CA SER A 603 -40.55 12.67 0.42
C SER A 603 -39.58 13.84 0.21
N LYS A 604 -39.17 14.50 1.30
CA LYS A 604 -38.19 15.60 1.27
C LYS A 604 -36.81 15.13 0.83
N ASN A 605 -36.34 13.99 1.34
CA ASN A 605 -35.03 13.44 1.00
C ASN A 605 -34.96 13.01 -0.47
N LEU A 606 -36.05 12.43 -0.99
CA LEU A 606 -36.15 11.99 -2.38
C LEU A 606 -36.17 13.16 -3.36
N ALA A 607 -36.89 14.24 -3.00
CA ALA A 607 -36.99 15.46 -3.81
C ALA A 607 -35.72 16.32 -3.78
N ALA A 608 -34.88 16.18 -2.74
CA ALA A 608 -33.62 16.91 -2.66
C ALA A 608 -32.63 16.46 -3.75
N PRO A 609 -31.87 17.38 -4.35
CA PRO A 609 -30.81 17.02 -5.30
C PRO A 609 -29.73 16.20 -4.59
N PRO A 610 -29.14 15.17 -5.23
CA PRO A 610 -28.05 14.41 -4.64
C PRO A 610 -26.85 15.32 -4.35
N ALA A 611 -26.35 15.29 -3.11
CA ALA A 611 -25.06 15.88 -2.81
C ALA A 611 -23.95 15.07 -3.50
N GLY A 612 -22.97 15.75 -4.11
CA GLY A 612 -21.74 15.10 -4.56
C GLY A 612 -20.90 14.63 -3.37
N PHE A 613 -20.07 13.61 -3.55
CA PHE A 613 -19.17 13.14 -2.47
C PHE A 613 -17.99 14.10 -2.27
N ALA A 614 -17.71 14.47 -1.02
CA ALA A 614 -16.46 15.10 -0.62
C ALA A 614 -16.09 14.70 0.82
N TRP A 615 -14.79 14.56 1.11
CA TRP A 615 -14.31 14.08 2.42
C TRP A 615 -14.73 14.96 3.60
N ASN A 616 -14.87 16.27 3.39
CA ASN A 616 -15.33 17.23 4.39
C ASN A 616 -16.83 17.12 4.75
N ILE A 617 -17.62 16.39 3.95
CA ILE A 617 -19.06 16.14 4.20
C ILE A 617 -19.38 14.67 4.49
N ALA A 618 -18.47 13.73 4.22
CA ALA A 618 -18.69 12.30 4.46
C ALA A 618 -19.14 12.01 5.90
N TRP A 619 -18.61 12.75 6.88
CA TRP A 619 -18.93 12.60 8.30
C TRP A 619 -20.05 13.52 8.81
N LYS A 620 -20.51 14.46 8.00
CA LYS A 620 -21.53 15.45 8.39
C LYS A 620 -22.88 15.02 7.85
N LEU A 621 -23.90 14.97 8.70
CA LEU A 621 -25.27 14.77 8.26
C LEU A 621 -25.84 16.10 7.73
N LEU A 622 -26.27 16.14 6.47
CA LEU A 622 -26.83 17.34 5.86
C LEU A 622 -28.30 17.50 6.26
N ASP A 623 -28.81 18.74 6.28
CA ASP A 623 -30.17 19.00 6.75
C ASP A 623 -31.25 18.29 5.91
N HIS A 624 -31.06 18.20 4.59
CA HIS A 624 -31.95 17.47 3.70
C HIS A 624 -31.78 15.94 3.76
N GLU A 625 -30.81 15.43 4.53
CA GLU A 625 -30.60 14.00 4.80
C GLU A 625 -31.16 13.60 6.18
N ARG A 626 -31.73 14.52 6.96
CA ARG A 626 -32.20 14.17 8.31
C ARG A 626 -33.36 13.17 8.25
N MET A 627 -33.24 12.11 9.03
CA MET A 627 -34.28 11.11 9.22
C MET A 627 -35.52 11.74 9.86
N THR A 628 -36.69 11.55 9.23
CA THR A 628 -37.99 11.99 9.76
C THR A 628 -38.86 10.77 10.08
N VAL A 629 -39.05 10.49 11.38
CA VAL A 629 -39.96 9.44 11.85
C VAL A 629 -41.36 10.01 11.95
N VAL A 630 -42.32 9.43 11.23
CA VAL A 630 -43.73 9.87 11.23
C VAL A 630 -44.63 8.97 12.06
N LYS A 631 -44.21 7.74 12.34
CA LYS A 631 -44.94 6.78 13.16
C LYS A 631 -44.00 5.75 13.76
N GLU A 632 -44.34 5.31 14.96
CA GLU A 632 -43.72 4.16 15.62
C GLU A 632 -44.78 3.06 15.75
N ILE A 633 -44.42 1.84 15.35
CA ILE A 633 -45.26 0.65 15.48
C ILE A 633 -44.58 -0.29 16.48
N PRO A 634 -45.13 -0.46 17.70
CA PRO A 634 -44.58 -1.41 18.66
C PRO A 634 -44.57 -2.82 18.07
N LEU A 635 -43.40 -3.46 18.07
CA LEU A 635 -43.24 -4.81 17.56
C LEU A 635 -42.10 -5.50 18.28
N GLU A 636 -42.39 -6.63 18.94
CA GLU A 636 -41.35 -7.36 19.66
C GLU A 636 -40.27 -7.87 18.69
N LYS A 637 -38.99 -7.55 18.97
CA LYS A 637 -37.81 -8.05 18.24
C LYS A 637 -38.04 -8.14 16.72
N PRO A 638 -38.28 -7.02 16.01
CA PRO A 638 -38.48 -7.02 14.57
C PRO A 638 -37.32 -7.71 13.84
N GLY A 639 -37.61 -8.56 12.86
CA GLY A 639 -36.62 -9.13 11.95
C GLY A 639 -36.73 -8.51 10.56
N ARG A 640 -36.47 -9.32 9.52
CA ARG A 640 -36.64 -8.87 8.13
C ARG A 640 -38.09 -8.46 7.85
N ILE A 641 -38.24 -7.44 7.02
CA ILE A 641 -39.53 -6.88 6.59
C ILE A 641 -39.57 -7.00 5.06
N ARG A 642 -40.70 -7.44 4.50
CA ARG A 642 -40.91 -7.58 3.06
C ARG A 642 -42.28 -7.02 2.65
N PRO A 643 -42.42 -6.42 1.47
CA PRO A 643 -43.73 -6.09 0.90
C PRO A 643 -44.64 -7.32 0.82
N TYR A 644 -45.92 -7.16 1.15
CA TYR A 644 -46.92 -8.22 1.07
C TYR A 644 -48.22 -7.69 0.44
N GLY A 645 -48.28 -7.77 -0.89
CA GLY A 645 -49.34 -7.12 -1.67
C GLY A 645 -49.28 -5.60 -1.59
N ALA A 646 -50.37 -4.93 -1.99
CA ALA A 646 -50.42 -3.47 -2.04
C ALA A 646 -50.50 -2.83 -0.66
N ASP A 647 -51.25 -3.41 0.28
CA ASP A 647 -51.62 -2.72 1.52
C ASP A 647 -50.85 -3.18 2.76
N HIS A 648 -50.08 -4.26 2.67
CA HIS A 648 -49.45 -4.86 3.84
C HIS A 648 -47.93 -5.05 3.66
N LEU A 649 -47.25 -5.15 4.79
CA LEU A 649 -45.90 -5.69 4.92
C LEU A 649 -45.97 -6.98 5.72
N ALA A 650 -45.11 -7.93 5.40
CA ALA A 650 -44.82 -9.06 6.26
C ALA A 650 -43.56 -8.75 7.08
N ALA A 651 -43.57 -9.07 8.37
CA ALA A 651 -42.42 -8.88 9.25
C ALA A 651 -42.27 -10.04 10.23
N VAL A 652 -41.03 -10.39 10.55
CA VAL A 652 -40.73 -11.25 11.69
C VAL A 652 -40.86 -10.45 12.99
N SER A 653 -41.46 -11.06 14.02
CA SER A 653 -41.58 -10.49 15.37
C SER A 653 -41.52 -11.58 16.42
N GLY A 654 -40.58 -11.51 17.38
CA GLY A 654 -40.44 -12.54 18.41
C GLY A 654 -40.40 -13.95 17.82
N SER A 655 -41.40 -14.78 18.13
CA SER A 655 -41.57 -16.16 17.66
C SER A 655 -42.61 -16.34 16.53
N ARG A 656 -42.90 -15.28 15.77
CA ARG A 656 -43.99 -15.24 14.78
C ARG A 656 -43.64 -14.43 13.52
N VAL A 657 -44.45 -14.62 12.48
CA VAL A 657 -44.57 -13.69 11.35
C VAL A 657 -45.89 -12.95 11.46
N VAL A 658 -45.85 -11.64 11.27
CA VAL A 658 -47.02 -10.75 11.32
C VAL A 658 -47.22 -10.07 9.97
N LEU A 659 -48.47 -9.70 9.69
CA LEU A 659 -48.81 -8.74 8.65
C LEU A 659 -49.09 -7.39 9.29
N ILE A 660 -48.54 -6.33 8.70
CA ILE A 660 -48.65 -4.95 9.15
C ILE A 660 -49.34 -4.16 8.05
N HIS A 661 -50.47 -3.54 8.35
CA HIS A 661 -51.16 -2.69 7.38
C HIS A 661 -50.40 -1.36 7.21
N ARG A 662 -50.06 -0.98 5.97
CA ARG A 662 -49.13 0.12 5.66
C ARG A 662 -49.60 1.49 6.14
N GLN A 663 -50.91 1.76 6.12
CA GLN A 663 -51.47 3.06 6.53
C GLN A 663 -51.81 3.08 8.03
N THR A 664 -52.71 2.20 8.47
CA THR A 664 -53.17 2.11 9.86
C THR A 664 -52.11 1.61 10.85
N GLY A 665 -51.10 0.87 10.40
CA GLY A 665 -50.09 0.25 11.26
C GLY A 665 -50.60 -0.96 12.05
N ASP A 666 -51.80 -1.47 11.73
CA ASP A 666 -52.39 -2.61 12.44
C ASP A 666 -51.57 -3.87 12.22
N VAL A 667 -51.30 -4.60 13.31
CA VAL A 667 -50.46 -5.80 13.32
C VAL A 667 -51.31 -7.02 13.59
N ARG A 668 -51.23 -8.04 12.73
CA ARG A 668 -51.88 -9.35 12.95
C ARG A 668 -50.91 -10.52 12.74
N PRO A 669 -50.83 -11.49 13.67
CA PRO A 669 -50.03 -12.69 13.47
C PRO A 669 -50.61 -13.57 12.36
N VAL A 670 -49.74 -14.26 11.61
CA VAL A 670 -50.11 -15.23 10.57
C VAL A 670 -49.39 -16.57 10.75
N VAL A 671 -48.10 -16.54 11.10
CA VAL A 671 -47.33 -17.74 11.46
C VAL A 671 -46.92 -17.64 12.92
N THR A 672 -47.02 -18.74 13.67
CA THR A 672 -46.64 -18.82 15.09
C THR A 672 -45.85 -20.10 15.37
N GLY A 673 -45.26 -20.22 16.57
CA GLY A 673 -44.53 -21.42 16.97
C GLY A 673 -43.11 -21.52 16.39
N LEU A 674 -42.52 -20.39 16.03
CA LEU A 674 -41.12 -20.32 15.62
C LEU A 674 -40.22 -20.19 16.86
N THR A 675 -38.98 -20.64 16.77
CA THR A 675 -37.99 -20.65 17.86
C THR A 675 -37.16 -19.37 17.86
N ASN A 676 -36.48 -19.08 16.75
CA ASN A 676 -35.63 -17.89 16.61
C ASN A 676 -35.62 -17.37 15.16
N PRO A 677 -36.77 -16.88 14.66
CA PRO A 677 -36.87 -16.40 13.30
C PRO A 677 -36.13 -15.06 13.12
N LEU A 678 -35.50 -14.88 11.95
CA LEU A 678 -34.94 -13.60 11.52
C LEU A 678 -35.21 -13.33 10.03
N GLY A 679 -34.85 -14.27 9.17
CA GLY A 679 -34.99 -14.16 7.72
C GLY A 679 -36.44 -14.27 7.26
N LEU A 680 -36.79 -13.53 6.21
CA LEU A 680 -38.13 -13.54 5.63
C LEU A 680 -38.07 -13.28 4.12
N ALA A 681 -38.72 -14.15 3.35
CA ALA A 681 -39.06 -13.91 1.95
C ALA A 681 -40.52 -14.27 1.66
N ILE A 682 -41.05 -13.69 0.60
CA ILE A 682 -42.42 -13.90 0.13
C ILE A 682 -42.36 -14.27 -1.35
N ASP A 683 -42.97 -15.40 -1.73
CA ASP A 683 -43.07 -15.77 -3.14
C ASP A 683 -44.28 -15.12 -3.83
N ALA A 684 -44.41 -15.33 -5.14
CA ALA A 684 -45.53 -14.78 -5.91
C ALA A 684 -46.92 -15.31 -5.48
N ALA A 685 -47.00 -16.47 -4.81
CA ALA A 685 -48.24 -17.01 -4.28
C ALA A 685 -48.60 -16.44 -2.89
N GLY A 686 -47.71 -15.65 -2.29
CA GLY A 686 -47.87 -15.12 -0.93
C GLY A 686 -47.47 -16.12 0.16
N SER A 687 -46.69 -17.15 -0.17
CA SER A 687 -46.14 -18.09 0.81
C SER A 687 -45.00 -17.42 1.59
N PHE A 688 -44.88 -17.74 2.88
CA PHE A 688 -43.85 -17.20 3.76
C PHE A 688 -42.67 -18.17 3.86
N TYR A 689 -41.47 -17.69 3.58
CA TYR A 689 -40.21 -18.41 3.79
C TYR A 689 -39.50 -17.76 4.97
N VAL A 690 -39.42 -18.50 6.08
CA VAL A 690 -38.94 -17.96 7.35
C VAL A 690 -37.65 -18.64 7.75
N GLY A 691 -36.59 -17.86 7.89
CA GLY A 691 -35.28 -18.33 8.32
C GLY A 691 -35.23 -18.43 9.84
N GLU A 692 -35.13 -19.66 10.35
CA GLU A 692 -34.88 -19.91 11.76
C GLU A 692 -33.38 -20.03 12.01
N MET A 693 -32.87 -19.12 12.83
CA MET A 693 -31.47 -19.03 13.22
C MET A 693 -31.10 -20.15 14.20
N ASP A 694 -29.92 -20.06 14.83
CA ASP A 694 -29.53 -20.92 15.95
C ASP A 694 -30.66 -20.99 17.02
N PRO A 695 -31.05 -22.19 17.49
CA PRO A 695 -30.40 -23.50 17.26
C PRO A 695 -31.00 -24.33 16.11
N VAL A 696 -31.97 -23.80 15.34
CA VAL A 696 -32.71 -24.59 14.32
C VAL A 696 -31.95 -24.70 13.01
N HIS A 697 -31.44 -23.58 12.49
CA HIS A 697 -30.70 -23.46 11.22
C HIS A 697 -31.45 -24.00 9.98
N GLN A 698 -32.74 -23.73 9.85
CA GLN A 698 -33.54 -24.17 8.70
C GLN A 698 -34.42 -23.03 8.16
N VAL A 699 -34.85 -23.16 6.90
CA VAL A 699 -35.92 -22.30 6.36
C VAL A 699 -37.24 -23.07 6.43
N LYS A 700 -38.22 -22.50 7.14
CA LYS A 700 -39.59 -23.04 7.22
C LYS A 700 -40.51 -22.32 6.24
N VAL A 701 -41.26 -23.09 5.46
CA VAL A 701 -42.14 -22.56 4.41
C VAL A 701 -43.60 -22.73 4.83
N PHE A 702 -44.38 -21.66 4.72
CA PHE A 702 -45.79 -21.62 5.09
C PHE A 702 -46.65 -21.08 3.95
N SER A 703 -47.89 -21.54 3.84
CA SER A 703 -48.86 -20.99 2.89
C SER A 703 -49.25 -19.56 3.25
N ARG A 704 -49.98 -18.91 2.35
CA ARG A 704 -50.61 -17.59 2.58
C ARG A 704 -51.48 -17.52 3.84
N GLU A 705 -52.05 -18.64 4.26
CA GLU A 705 -52.87 -18.80 5.47
C GLU A 705 -52.04 -19.15 6.72
N GLY A 706 -50.72 -19.22 6.60
CA GLY A 706 -49.80 -19.57 7.69
C GLY A 706 -49.69 -21.07 7.98
N ARG A 707 -50.15 -21.93 7.07
CA ARG A 707 -50.07 -23.40 7.24
C ARG A 707 -48.67 -23.90 6.86
N PRO A 708 -48.02 -24.78 7.65
CA PRO A 708 -46.71 -25.32 7.29
C PRO A 708 -46.81 -26.15 6.00
N LEU A 709 -45.88 -25.91 5.07
CA LEU A 709 -45.81 -26.60 3.78
C LEU A 709 -44.61 -27.56 3.73
N ARG A 710 -43.42 -27.04 4.05
CA ARG A 710 -42.15 -27.80 4.00
C ARG A 710 -41.05 -27.11 4.79
N THR A 711 -39.91 -27.79 4.89
CA THR A 711 -38.67 -27.30 5.49
C THR A 711 -37.51 -27.49 4.52
N ILE A 712 -36.59 -26.54 4.47
CA ILE A 712 -35.38 -26.55 3.64
C ILE A 712 -34.16 -26.58 4.57
N GLY A 713 -33.17 -27.39 4.20
CA GLY A 713 -31.97 -27.67 5.01
C GLY A 713 -32.21 -28.71 6.10
N LYS A 714 -31.13 -29.30 6.60
CA LYS A 714 -31.16 -30.24 7.72
C LYS A 714 -31.10 -29.49 9.06
N PRO A 715 -31.62 -30.09 10.16
CA PRO A 715 -31.64 -29.44 11.46
C PRO A 715 -30.24 -29.32 12.06
N GLY A 716 -29.93 -28.17 12.63
CA GLY A 716 -28.64 -27.90 13.28
C GLY A 716 -27.57 -27.34 12.35
N LYS A 717 -26.52 -26.78 12.94
CA LYS A 717 -25.33 -26.25 12.26
C LYS A 717 -24.49 -27.33 11.56
N HIS A 718 -23.58 -26.90 10.68
CA HIS A 718 -22.54 -27.79 10.16
C HIS A 718 -21.67 -28.32 11.31
N ARG A 719 -21.25 -29.58 11.22
CA ARG A 719 -20.39 -30.24 12.21
C ARG A 719 -19.00 -30.49 11.63
N VAL A 720 -18.03 -30.71 12.52
CA VAL A 720 -16.72 -31.22 12.12
C VAL A 720 -16.89 -32.57 11.40
N GLY A 721 -16.15 -32.77 10.32
CA GLY A 721 -16.25 -33.91 9.41
C GLY A 721 -16.60 -33.50 7.98
N VAL A 722 -17.19 -34.42 7.21
CA VAL A 722 -17.53 -34.22 5.79
C VAL A 722 -18.46 -33.01 5.62
N PHE A 723 -18.11 -32.13 4.69
CA PHE A 723 -18.94 -30.98 4.35
C PHE A 723 -20.18 -31.42 3.57
N ASP A 724 -21.35 -31.20 4.17
CA ASP A 724 -22.64 -31.48 3.56
C ASP A 724 -23.28 -30.18 3.03
N PRO A 725 -23.43 -30.02 1.70
CA PRO A 725 -24.04 -28.82 1.12
C PRO A 725 -25.54 -28.68 1.48
N ASP A 726 -26.22 -29.73 1.92
CA ASP A 726 -27.63 -29.68 2.30
C ASP A 726 -27.86 -29.27 3.77
N ASN A 727 -26.80 -28.93 4.51
CA ASN A 727 -26.88 -28.23 5.78
C ASN A 727 -26.94 -26.71 5.55
N LEU A 728 -27.69 -26.01 6.40
CA LEU A 728 -27.77 -24.55 6.46
C LEU A 728 -27.21 -24.07 7.79
N GLU A 729 -26.69 -22.85 7.84
CA GLU A 729 -26.30 -22.23 9.10
C GLU A 729 -26.82 -20.80 9.21
N SER A 730 -27.78 -20.59 10.12
CA SER A 730 -28.25 -19.24 10.48
C SER A 730 -28.79 -18.44 9.28
N PRO A 731 -29.86 -18.91 8.61
CA PRO A 731 -30.43 -18.29 7.40
C PRO A 731 -31.04 -16.91 7.69
N ALA A 732 -30.25 -15.85 7.52
CA ALA A 732 -30.61 -14.48 7.92
C ALA A 732 -31.24 -13.66 6.81
N GLY A 733 -30.68 -13.73 5.60
CA GLY A 733 -31.23 -13.10 4.40
C GLY A 733 -31.86 -14.16 3.52
N ILE A 734 -33.10 -13.96 3.10
CA ILE A 734 -33.81 -14.92 2.24
C ILE A 734 -34.50 -14.15 1.13
N GLU A 735 -34.49 -14.73 -0.07
CA GLU A 735 -35.27 -14.25 -1.20
C GLU A 735 -35.68 -15.41 -2.12
N VAL A 736 -36.83 -15.30 -2.80
CA VAL A 736 -37.30 -16.31 -3.76
C VAL A 736 -37.10 -15.80 -5.18
N ASP A 737 -36.41 -16.58 -6.01
CA ASP A 737 -36.17 -16.25 -7.41
C ASP A 737 -37.40 -16.48 -8.30
N ALA A 738 -37.34 -16.01 -9.54
CA ALA A 738 -38.43 -16.15 -10.50
C ALA A 738 -38.74 -17.61 -10.89
N LYS A 739 -37.82 -18.55 -10.61
CA LYS A 739 -37.97 -20.00 -10.84
C LYS A 739 -38.50 -20.73 -9.60
N GLY A 740 -38.69 -20.02 -8.48
CA GLY A 740 -39.11 -20.60 -7.20
C GLY A 740 -37.96 -21.21 -6.37
N ASN A 741 -36.70 -20.99 -6.75
CA ASN A 741 -35.57 -21.35 -5.90
C ASN A 741 -35.40 -20.32 -4.79
N VAL A 742 -34.88 -20.77 -3.65
CA VAL A 742 -34.68 -19.95 -2.46
C VAL A 742 -33.22 -19.59 -2.34
N TRP A 743 -32.91 -18.30 -2.39
CA TRP A 743 -31.60 -17.75 -2.08
C TRP A 743 -31.49 -17.50 -0.59
N VAL A 744 -30.37 -17.92 0.00
CA VAL A 744 -30.12 -17.82 1.44
C VAL A 744 -28.74 -17.22 1.68
N CYS A 745 -28.72 -16.14 2.46
CA CYS A 745 -27.53 -15.58 3.10
C CYS A 745 -27.38 -16.22 4.49
N GLU A 746 -26.36 -17.07 4.62
CA GLU A 746 -26.07 -17.81 5.85
C GLU A 746 -25.16 -16.97 6.74
N PHE A 747 -25.70 -16.52 7.87
CA PHE A 747 -24.98 -15.69 8.83
C PHE A 747 -24.13 -16.55 9.76
N SER A 748 -23.13 -17.21 9.16
CA SER A 748 -22.11 -17.97 9.87
C SER A 748 -20.72 -17.47 9.50
N GLU A 749 -19.92 -17.21 10.52
CA GLU A 749 -18.50 -16.85 10.38
C GLU A 749 -17.63 -18.10 10.17
N GLU A 750 -18.11 -19.28 10.59
CA GLU A 750 -17.44 -20.56 10.36
C GLU A 750 -17.54 -20.95 8.88
N VAL A 751 -18.72 -20.78 8.27
CA VAL A 751 -18.94 -21.04 6.84
C VAL A 751 -19.63 -19.84 6.21
N LYS A 752 -18.85 -18.83 5.80
CA LYS A 752 -19.36 -17.67 5.04
C LYS A 752 -19.95 -18.15 3.71
N ARG A 753 -21.27 -18.13 3.57
CA ARG A 753 -21.96 -18.77 2.44
C ARG A 753 -23.18 -18.00 1.96
N THR A 754 -23.33 -17.96 0.64
CA THR A 754 -24.61 -17.69 -0.02
C THR A 754 -25.00 -18.98 -0.76
N SER A 755 -26.22 -19.47 -0.57
CA SER A 755 -26.69 -20.74 -1.15
C SER A 755 -28.04 -20.59 -1.85
N VAL A 756 -28.30 -21.46 -2.83
CA VAL A 756 -29.54 -21.51 -3.61
C VAL A 756 -30.14 -22.90 -3.50
N TRP A 757 -31.44 -22.97 -3.21
CA TRP A 757 -32.15 -24.20 -2.87
C TRP A 757 -33.34 -24.42 -3.78
N ASP A 758 -33.50 -25.65 -4.27
CA ASP A 758 -34.64 -26.02 -5.10
C ASP A 758 -35.89 -26.33 -4.27
N ALA A 759 -36.99 -26.64 -4.97
CA ALA A 759 -38.24 -27.01 -4.33
C ALA A 759 -38.18 -28.34 -3.54
N ALA A 760 -37.20 -29.20 -3.80
CA ALA A 760 -36.99 -30.43 -3.03
C ALA A 760 -36.18 -30.16 -1.74
N GLY A 761 -35.72 -28.93 -1.51
CA GLY A 761 -34.92 -28.56 -0.36
C GLY A 761 -33.46 -28.99 -0.48
N ARG A 762 -32.95 -29.19 -1.72
CA ARG A 762 -31.54 -29.49 -2.00
C ARG A 762 -30.79 -28.23 -2.37
N CYS A 763 -29.54 -28.11 -1.94
CA CYS A 763 -28.66 -27.04 -2.39
C CYS A 763 -28.22 -27.30 -3.83
N VAL A 764 -28.60 -26.41 -4.75
CA VAL A 764 -28.30 -26.53 -6.19
C VAL A 764 -27.21 -25.59 -6.68
N ASN A 765 -26.89 -24.55 -5.91
CA ASN A 765 -25.78 -23.65 -6.17
C ASN A 765 -25.32 -22.97 -4.87
N GLN A 766 -24.05 -22.56 -4.82
CA GLN A 766 -23.50 -21.86 -3.66
C GLN A 766 -22.24 -21.09 -4.02
N VAL A 767 -21.97 -20.07 -3.21
CA VAL A 767 -20.66 -19.44 -3.10
C VAL A 767 -20.18 -19.53 -1.65
N LEU A 768 -18.98 -20.04 -1.45
CA LEU A 768 -18.29 -20.08 -0.16
C LEU A 768 -17.20 -19.02 -0.14
N GLY A 769 -17.18 -18.20 0.91
CA GLY A 769 -16.24 -17.10 1.09
C GLY A 769 -16.81 -15.72 0.73
N PRO A 770 -15.97 -14.69 0.59
CA PRO A 770 -14.50 -14.73 0.52
C PRO A 770 -13.78 -15.03 1.87
N PRO A 771 -12.44 -15.12 1.88
CA PRO A 771 -11.64 -15.08 3.10
C PRO A 771 -12.03 -13.95 4.07
N MET A 772 -11.75 -14.16 5.35
CA MET A 772 -11.74 -13.15 6.39
C MET A 772 -10.61 -12.11 6.22
N TYR A 773 -10.74 -11.00 6.96
CA TYR A 773 -9.83 -9.85 6.94
C TYR A 773 -8.34 -10.23 6.95
N GLY A 774 -7.59 -9.60 6.04
CA GLY A 774 -6.18 -9.86 5.79
C GLY A 774 -5.87 -11.20 5.08
N GLY A 775 -6.88 -11.97 4.68
CA GLY A 775 -6.76 -13.12 3.78
C GLY A 775 -5.79 -14.23 4.22
N GLY A 776 -5.11 -14.86 3.26
CA GLY A 776 -4.11 -15.90 3.50
C GLY A 776 -4.51 -17.27 2.94
N GLY A 777 -4.15 -18.34 3.65
CA GLY A 777 -4.36 -19.72 3.23
C GLY A 777 -3.10 -20.59 3.35
N GLU A 778 -3.30 -21.90 3.33
CA GLU A 778 -2.23 -22.89 3.48
C GLU A 778 -2.37 -24.00 2.43
N ILE A 779 -1.24 -24.58 2.06
CA ILE A 779 -1.12 -25.72 1.14
C ILE A 779 -0.30 -26.81 1.83
N ASP A 780 -0.67 -28.08 1.69
CA ASP A 780 0.09 -29.17 2.27
C ASP A 780 1.50 -29.21 1.63
N PRO A 781 2.59 -29.16 2.43
CA PRO A 781 3.94 -29.24 1.87
C PRO A 781 4.22 -30.59 1.18
N ALA A 782 3.46 -31.65 1.49
CA ALA A 782 3.62 -32.98 0.90
C ALA A 782 2.68 -33.26 -0.29
N ASP A 783 1.61 -32.47 -0.49
CA ASP A 783 0.61 -32.65 -1.54
C ASP A 783 0.08 -31.31 -2.07
N GLU A 784 0.47 -30.94 -3.30
CA GLU A 784 0.05 -29.69 -3.92
C GLU A 784 -1.47 -29.53 -4.17
N ASN A 785 -2.24 -30.61 -4.03
CA ASN A 785 -3.69 -30.61 -4.24
C ASN A 785 -4.49 -30.66 -2.92
N HIS A 786 -3.82 -30.57 -1.77
CA HIS A 786 -4.41 -30.52 -0.44
C HIS A 786 -4.24 -29.11 0.15
N LEU A 787 -5.36 -28.43 0.37
CA LEU A 787 -5.38 -26.99 0.64
C LEU A 787 -6.24 -26.70 1.87
N PHE A 788 -5.91 -25.66 2.62
CA PHE A 788 -6.63 -25.34 3.86
C PHE A 788 -6.94 -23.85 3.98
N TYR A 789 -8.09 -23.56 4.60
CA TYR A 789 -8.45 -22.21 5.01
C TYR A 789 -9.45 -22.22 6.18
N HIS A 790 -9.05 -21.78 7.38
CA HIS A 790 -9.95 -21.57 8.53
C HIS A 790 -10.89 -22.75 8.82
N GLY A 791 -10.33 -23.85 9.34
CA GLY A 791 -11.10 -25.05 9.68
C GLY A 791 -11.67 -25.81 8.47
N LYS A 792 -11.38 -25.37 7.24
CA LYS A 792 -11.86 -25.99 5.98
C LYS A 792 -10.72 -26.66 5.24
N GLU A 793 -10.98 -27.86 4.75
CA GLU A 793 -10.10 -28.62 3.87
C GLU A 793 -10.64 -28.61 2.45
N PHE A 794 -9.79 -28.27 1.49
CA PHE A 794 -10.10 -28.31 0.06
C PHE A 794 -9.22 -29.32 -0.66
N ARG A 795 -9.80 -29.98 -1.66
CA ARG A 795 -9.09 -30.85 -2.58
C ARG A 795 -9.20 -30.31 -3.99
N ARG A 796 -8.08 -30.28 -4.70
CA ARG A 796 -8.01 -29.95 -6.12
C ARG A 796 -7.89 -31.23 -6.94
N ASP A 797 -8.74 -31.41 -7.94
CA ASP A 797 -8.58 -32.50 -8.90
C ASP A 797 -7.38 -32.19 -9.81
N PRO A 798 -6.34 -33.03 -9.87
CA PRO A 798 -5.15 -32.76 -10.66
C PRO A 798 -5.40 -32.79 -12.18
N ARG A 799 -6.46 -33.47 -12.64
CA ARG A 799 -6.83 -33.60 -14.05
C ARG A 799 -7.70 -32.44 -14.53
N THR A 800 -8.69 -32.04 -13.75
CA THR A 800 -9.66 -31.00 -14.15
C THR A 800 -9.31 -29.62 -13.59
N GLY A 801 -8.53 -29.57 -12.51
CA GLY A 801 -8.27 -28.36 -11.74
C GLY A 801 -9.42 -27.91 -10.85
N GLU A 802 -10.52 -28.67 -10.80
CA GLU A 802 -11.67 -28.36 -9.97
C GLU A 802 -11.29 -28.42 -8.49
N VAL A 803 -11.67 -27.40 -7.72
CA VAL A 803 -11.47 -27.33 -6.27
C VAL A 803 -12.79 -27.62 -5.58
N ARG A 804 -12.77 -28.41 -4.50
CA ARG A 804 -13.96 -28.67 -3.67
C ARG A 804 -13.64 -28.53 -2.20
N LEU A 805 -14.56 -27.94 -1.43
CA LEU A 805 -14.58 -28.08 0.03
C LEU A 805 -14.99 -29.52 0.37
N THR A 806 -14.16 -30.23 1.12
CA THR A 806 -14.36 -31.65 1.43
C THR A 806 -14.72 -31.88 2.89
N HIS A 807 -14.02 -31.20 3.81
CA HIS A 807 -14.25 -31.34 5.25
C HIS A 807 -14.23 -29.98 5.95
N LEU A 808 -15.03 -29.89 7.01
CA LEU A 808 -14.77 -28.97 8.11
C LEU A 808 -13.94 -29.73 9.15
N PHE A 809 -12.63 -29.52 9.16
CA PHE A 809 -11.73 -30.22 10.08
C PHE A 809 -11.67 -29.58 11.47
N TRP A 810 -12.17 -28.35 11.63
CA TRP A 810 -12.26 -27.68 12.93
C TRP A 810 -13.39 -26.64 12.94
N ARG A 811 -13.96 -26.38 14.12
CA ARG A 811 -14.88 -25.26 14.38
C ARG A 811 -14.62 -24.63 15.74
N GLY A 812 -14.88 -23.33 15.86
CA GLY A 812 -14.68 -22.59 17.12
C GLY A 812 -15.72 -22.85 18.20
N ASP A 813 -16.76 -23.61 17.88
CA ASP A 813 -17.85 -24.02 18.76
C ASP A 813 -17.85 -25.52 19.08
N ASP A 814 -16.72 -26.20 18.82
CA ASP A 814 -16.43 -27.57 19.22
C ASP A 814 -15.75 -27.57 20.60
N ASP A 815 -16.46 -28.06 21.62
CA ASP A 815 -16.03 -28.06 23.02
C ASP A 815 -15.32 -29.37 23.44
N ARG A 816 -15.07 -30.29 22.49
CA ARG A 816 -14.37 -31.56 22.75
C ARG A 816 -12.93 -31.37 23.22
N HIS A 817 -12.27 -30.28 22.82
CA HIS A 817 -10.88 -30.00 23.15
C HIS A 817 -10.75 -28.65 23.87
N ASP A 818 -9.66 -28.45 24.62
CA ASP A 818 -9.36 -27.15 25.23
C ASP A 818 -8.59 -26.27 24.24
N CYS A 819 -8.87 -24.97 24.26
CA CYS A 819 -8.29 -23.99 23.33
C CYS A 819 -7.56 -22.89 24.11
N PHE A 820 -6.39 -22.47 23.62
CA PHE A 820 -5.51 -21.52 24.34
C PHE A 820 -5.70 -20.06 23.90
N GLY A 821 -6.58 -19.78 22.93
CA GLY A 821 -6.94 -18.45 22.48
C GLY A 821 -7.57 -17.58 23.58
N SER A 822 -7.33 -16.25 23.55
CA SER A 822 -7.96 -15.28 24.49
C SER A 822 -9.49 -15.26 24.40
N TYR A 823 -10.06 -15.78 23.30
CA TYR A 823 -11.46 -16.14 23.20
C TYR A 823 -11.59 -17.56 22.64
N PRO A 824 -12.55 -18.38 23.11
CA PRO A 824 -12.70 -19.78 22.71
C PRO A 824 -12.78 -20.02 21.19
N SER A 825 -13.34 -19.06 20.44
CA SER A 825 -13.55 -19.19 18.99
C SER A 825 -12.31 -18.90 18.13
N TYR A 826 -11.09 -18.76 18.66
CA TYR A 826 -9.96 -18.15 17.92
C TYR A 826 -9.03 -19.07 17.10
N PRO A 827 -8.75 -20.33 17.48
CA PRO A 827 -7.65 -21.13 16.91
C PRO A 827 -7.62 -21.33 15.39
N PHE A 828 -8.78 -21.32 14.73
CA PHE A 828 -8.85 -21.28 13.27
C PHE A 828 -9.84 -20.22 12.76
N ARG A 829 -10.16 -19.19 13.55
CA ARG A 829 -11.07 -18.09 13.15
C ARG A 829 -10.34 -16.76 12.92
N ARG A 830 -9.48 -16.32 13.85
CA ARG A 830 -8.67 -15.09 13.70
C ARG A 830 -7.18 -15.35 13.83
N GLU A 831 -6.81 -16.49 14.38
CA GLU A 831 -5.43 -16.92 14.47
C GLU A 831 -4.93 -17.32 13.08
N ARG A 832 -3.75 -16.83 12.75
CA ARG A 832 -3.04 -17.22 11.53
C ARG A 832 -2.22 -18.46 11.83
N ARG A 833 -1.84 -19.17 10.78
CA ARG A 833 -1.32 -20.53 10.91
C ARG A 833 -0.08 -20.76 10.07
N SER A 834 0.68 -21.74 10.53
CA SER A 834 1.78 -22.32 9.79
C SER A 834 1.53 -23.81 9.72
N LEU A 835 1.66 -24.35 8.52
CA LEU A 835 1.50 -25.77 8.23
C LEU A 835 2.88 -26.38 8.00
N PHE A 836 3.14 -27.55 8.57
CA PHE A 836 4.35 -28.31 8.30
C PHE A 836 4.12 -29.81 8.53
N SER A 837 5.01 -30.63 7.98
CA SER A 837 4.96 -32.09 8.18
C SER A 837 6.10 -32.55 9.07
N HIS A 838 5.80 -33.45 10.02
CA HIS A 838 6.79 -34.14 10.85
C HIS A 838 6.47 -35.64 10.85
N THR A 839 7.44 -36.49 10.51
CA THR A 839 7.29 -37.97 10.44
C THR A 839 6.00 -38.43 9.74
N SER A 840 5.65 -37.83 8.59
CA SER A 840 4.42 -38.05 7.79
C SER A 840 3.10 -37.56 8.38
N GLN A 841 3.09 -37.04 9.61
CA GLN A 841 1.94 -36.35 10.18
C GLN A 841 1.96 -34.87 9.80
N LEU A 842 0.77 -34.31 9.60
CA LEU A 842 0.57 -32.91 9.27
C LEU A 842 0.21 -32.13 10.54
N PHE A 843 0.95 -31.06 10.81
CA PHE A 843 0.77 -30.22 11.98
C PHE A 843 0.43 -28.78 11.60
N PHE A 844 -0.42 -28.15 12.39
CA PHE A 844 -0.67 -26.72 12.34
C PHE A 844 -0.16 -26.06 13.61
N THR A 845 0.44 -24.89 13.50
CA THR A 845 0.59 -23.98 14.65
C THR A 845 -0.41 -22.85 14.50
N SER A 846 -1.25 -22.62 15.50
CA SER A 846 -2.04 -21.40 15.62
C SER A 846 -1.42 -20.46 16.64
N TRP A 847 -1.55 -19.15 16.45
CA TRP A 847 -1.08 -18.16 17.40
C TRP A 847 -2.01 -16.95 17.44
N GLN A 848 -2.03 -16.27 18.58
CA GLN A 848 -2.88 -15.10 18.78
C GLN A 848 -2.35 -13.86 18.05
N GLY A 849 -3.22 -13.18 17.31
CA GLY A 849 -2.92 -11.89 16.68
C GLY A 849 -3.64 -10.72 17.37
N TRP A 850 -2.93 -9.57 17.44
CA TRP A 850 -3.29 -8.24 17.97
C TRP A 850 -2.83 -7.96 19.41
N ALA A 851 -1.67 -7.28 19.55
CA ALA A 851 -1.10 -6.68 20.76
C ALA A 851 -0.96 -7.57 22.02
N HIS A 852 -1.27 -8.86 21.91
CA HIS A 852 -1.31 -9.84 22.98
C HIS A 852 -0.99 -11.25 22.45
N GLY A 853 -0.08 -11.40 21.47
CA GLY A 853 0.35 -12.72 21.00
C GLY A 853 1.06 -13.47 22.12
N SER A 854 0.26 -14.14 22.95
CA SER A 854 0.67 -14.61 24.28
C SER A 854 0.94 -16.11 24.28
N ASN A 855 0.43 -16.86 23.30
CA ASN A 855 0.65 -18.29 23.18
C ASN A 855 0.63 -18.76 21.72
N THR A 856 1.22 -19.93 21.50
CA THR A 856 1.07 -20.73 20.28
C THR A 856 0.54 -22.10 20.65
N THR A 857 -0.37 -22.63 19.84
CA THR A 857 -0.95 -23.97 19.99
C THR A 857 -0.50 -24.83 18.82
N LEU A 858 -0.01 -26.03 19.13
CA LEU A 858 0.30 -27.09 18.18
C LEU A 858 -0.92 -28.00 18.01
N TRP A 859 -1.33 -28.19 16.77
CA TRP A 859 -2.44 -29.04 16.38
C TRP A 859 -1.93 -30.14 15.47
N VAL A 860 -2.45 -31.36 15.64
CA VAL A 860 -2.27 -32.44 14.68
C VAL A 860 -3.52 -32.54 13.80
N TYR A 861 -3.32 -32.72 12.50
CA TYR A 861 -4.38 -33.13 11.60
C TYR A 861 -4.51 -34.66 11.66
N ASP A 862 -5.58 -35.14 12.30
CA ASP A 862 -5.87 -36.55 12.44
C ASP A 862 -7.03 -36.94 11.53
N ARG A 863 -6.68 -37.46 10.35
CA ARG A 863 -7.58 -37.96 9.28
C ARG A 863 -8.53 -36.92 8.70
N ASP A 864 -9.49 -36.42 9.48
CA ASP A 864 -10.58 -35.55 9.05
C ASP A 864 -10.85 -34.39 10.02
N HIS A 865 -10.09 -34.27 11.12
CA HIS A 865 -10.22 -33.20 12.09
C HIS A 865 -8.87 -32.74 12.67
N ALA A 866 -8.82 -31.52 13.21
CA ALA A 866 -7.68 -31.04 13.97
C ALA A 866 -7.92 -31.18 15.47
N ARG A 867 -6.90 -31.67 16.18
CA ARG A 867 -6.89 -31.80 17.65
C ARG A 867 -5.67 -31.06 18.21
N PRO A 868 -5.81 -30.26 19.29
CA PRO A 868 -4.66 -29.62 19.91
C PRO A 868 -3.87 -30.69 20.66
N VAL A 869 -2.55 -30.70 20.47
CA VAL A 869 -1.63 -31.68 21.09
C VAL A 869 -0.56 -31.04 21.95
N GLY A 870 -0.44 -29.72 21.90
CA GLY A 870 0.40 -28.97 22.80
C GLY A 870 0.18 -27.47 22.68
N ALA A 871 0.59 -26.72 23.69
CA ALA A 871 0.54 -25.26 23.68
C ALA A 871 1.58 -24.68 24.64
N LEU A 872 2.10 -23.50 24.33
CA LEU A 872 3.08 -22.81 25.17
C LEU A 872 2.99 -21.29 25.04
N GLY A 873 3.55 -20.59 26.03
CA GLY A 873 3.63 -19.14 26.08
C GLY A 873 3.27 -18.61 27.47
N THR A 874 2.56 -17.50 27.53
CA THR A 874 1.97 -16.91 28.76
C THR A 874 0.74 -17.70 29.21
N VAL A 875 0.65 -17.97 30.52
CA VAL A 875 -0.50 -18.65 31.15
C VAL A 875 -1.80 -17.88 30.87
N PRO A 876 -2.79 -18.47 30.16
CA PRO A 876 -4.09 -17.83 29.94
C PRO A 876 -4.93 -17.73 31.23
N ASP A 877 -5.81 -16.73 31.33
CA ASP A 877 -6.65 -16.50 32.52
C ASP A 877 -7.52 -17.71 32.88
N TRP A 878 -8.09 -18.40 31.89
CA TRP A 878 -8.92 -19.58 32.13
C TRP A 878 -8.09 -20.73 32.73
N LEU A 879 -6.85 -20.91 32.25
CA LEU A 879 -5.94 -21.95 32.70
C LEU A 879 -5.47 -21.65 34.12
N ARG A 880 -5.12 -20.38 34.37
CA ARG A 880 -4.78 -19.87 35.70
C ARG A 880 -5.88 -20.14 36.71
N LYS A 881 -7.14 -19.85 36.34
CA LYS A 881 -8.30 -20.08 37.19
C LYS A 881 -8.58 -21.56 37.42
N ARG A 882 -8.51 -22.40 36.37
CA ARG A 882 -8.80 -23.85 36.44
C ARG A 882 -7.84 -24.59 37.34
N PHE A 883 -6.55 -24.26 37.28
CA PHE A 883 -5.48 -24.98 38.01
C PHE A 883 -4.86 -24.18 39.16
N GLN A 884 -5.41 -23.01 39.50
CA GLN A 884 -4.94 -22.14 40.60
C GLN A 884 -3.44 -21.80 40.48
N VAL A 885 -3.01 -21.45 39.26
CA VAL A 885 -1.59 -21.16 38.96
C VAL A 885 -1.15 -19.86 39.65
N PRO A 886 -0.04 -19.85 40.43
CA PRO A 886 0.51 -18.65 41.08
C PRO A 886 0.76 -17.50 40.10
N LYS A 887 0.55 -16.25 40.55
CA LYS A 887 0.61 -15.06 39.68
C LYS A 887 2.01 -14.81 39.09
N ASP A 888 3.04 -15.17 39.83
CA ASP A 888 4.46 -15.12 39.44
C ASP A 888 4.86 -16.21 38.43
N GLU A 889 4.12 -17.32 38.38
CA GLU A 889 4.21 -18.28 37.28
C GLU A 889 3.51 -17.70 36.03
N ALA A 890 4.30 -17.01 35.22
CA ALA A 890 3.86 -16.29 34.04
C ALA A 890 3.74 -17.16 32.79
N ILE A 891 4.58 -18.19 32.66
CA ILE A 891 4.68 -18.99 31.44
C ILE A 891 4.23 -20.43 31.68
N PHE A 892 3.82 -21.10 30.59
CA PHE A 892 3.42 -22.49 30.60
C PHE A 892 3.86 -23.25 29.36
N ALA A 893 3.84 -24.57 29.48
CA ALA A 893 3.84 -25.52 28.38
C ALA A 893 2.91 -26.68 28.74
N TRP A 894 2.07 -27.08 27.81
CA TRP A 894 1.19 -28.23 27.91
C TRP A 894 1.42 -29.17 26.73
N THR A 895 1.39 -30.47 26.99
CA THR A 895 1.47 -31.52 25.97
C THR A 895 0.38 -32.54 26.27
N ASP A 896 -0.47 -32.82 25.29
CA ASP A 896 -1.53 -33.83 25.40
C ASP A 896 -0.92 -35.23 25.44
N ALA A 897 -0.73 -35.78 26.64
CA ALA A 897 -0.02 -37.04 26.83
C ALA A 897 -0.95 -38.25 26.70
N ASN A 898 -2.27 -38.06 26.87
CA ASN A 898 -3.27 -39.13 26.84
C ASN A 898 -4.12 -39.12 25.55
N GLY A 899 -4.06 -38.07 24.74
CA GLY A 899 -4.74 -37.94 23.46
C GLY A 899 -6.17 -37.39 23.52
N ASP A 900 -6.63 -36.88 24.68
CA ASP A 900 -8.00 -36.37 24.86
C ASP A 900 -8.17 -34.88 24.49
N GLY A 901 -7.06 -34.18 24.22
CA GLY A 901 -7.04 -32.76 23.88
C GLY A 901 -7.58 -31.83 24.98
N LYS A 902 -7.64 -32.30 26.24
CA LYS A 902 -8.07 -31.54 27.42
C LYS A 902 -6.90 -31.34 28.35
N VAL A 903 -6.75 -30.11 28.88
CA VAL A 903 -5.64 -29.85 29.80
C VAL A 903 -5.90 -30.56 31.12
N GLN A 904 -4.91 -31.30 31.58
CA GLN A 904 -4.86 -31.95 32.89
C GLN A 904 -3.64 -31.47 33.67
N ARG A 905 -3.65 -31.56 35.00
CA ARG A 905 -2.59 -30.97 35.83
C ARG A 905 -1.25 -31.67 35.60
N GLU A 906 -1.28 -32.97 35.34
CA GLU A 906 -0.12 -33.85 35.12
C GLU A 906 0.58 -33.57 33.78
N GLU A 907 -0.16 -32.98 32.83
CA GLU A 907 0.31 -32.61 31.49
C GLU A 907 0.80 -31.15 31.40
N LEU A 908 0.51 -30.36 32.44
CA LEU A 908 0.75 -28.93 32.47
C LEU A 908 2.00 -28.59 33.27
N ARG A 909 2.94 -27.88 32.64
CA ARG A 909 4.08 -27.24 33.30
C ARG A 909 3.85 -25.74 33.34
N THR A 910 4.07 -25.13 34.49
CA THR A 910 4.03 -23.68 34.71
C THR A 910 5.30 -23.22 35.40
N GLY A 911 5.72 -21.97 35.19
CA GLY A 911 6.98 -21.48 35.74
C GLY A 911 7.13 -19.97 35.72
N THR A 912 8.06 -19.49 36.54
CA THR A 912 8.52 -18.10 36.56
C THR A 912 9.55 -17.87 35.46
N ILE A 913 9.58 -16.67 34.88
CA ILE A 913 10.62 -16.25 33.94
C ILE A 913 11.22 -14.91 34.36
N MET A 914 12.54 -14.80 34.28
CA MET A 914 13.27 -13.59 34.65
C MET A 914 13.56 -12.71 33.44
N LEU A 915 13.35 -11.40 33.57
CA LEU A 915 13.86 -10.38 32.65
C LEU A 915 14.87 -9.52 33.41
N GLY A 916 16.16 -9.78 33.17
CA GLY A 916 17.23 -9.30 34.06
C GLY A 916 17.04 -9.85 35.47
N GLU A 917 16.98 -8.97 36.46
CA GLU A 917 16.79 -9.33 37.88
C GLU A 917 15.31 -9.37 38.31
N LYS A 918 14.38 -9.07 37.40
CA LYS A 918 12.94 -8.95 37.70
C LYS A 918 12.17 -10.20 37.24
N VAL A 919 11.30 -10.71 38.09
CA VAL A 919 10.27 -11.69 37.68
C VAL A 919 9.33 -11.01 36.68
N TRP A 920 9.25 -11.56 35.47
CA TRP A 920 8.46 -11.02 34.38
C TRP A 920 7.11 -11.72 34.26
N ASP A 921 6.11 -11.03 33.71
CA ASP A 921 4.71 -11.44 33.81
C ASP A 921 4.14 -12.13 32.55
N ARG A 922 4.93 -12.25 31.47
CA ARG A 922 4.50 -12.84 30.19
C ARG A 922 5.66 -13.28 29.28
N ALA A 923 5.34 -13.98 28.21
CA ALA A 923 6.21 -14.24 27.05
C ALA A 923 5.34 -14.31 25.78
N GLY A 924 5.80 -13.74 24.68
CA GLY A 924 5.01 -13.61 23.45
C GLY A 924 5.64 -12.76 22.37
N ALA A 925 4.85 -12.36 21.38
CA ALA A 925 5.20 -11.37 20.36
C ALA A 925 3.94 -10.62 19.91
N THR A 926 4.05 -9.45 19.28
CA THR A 926 2.88 -8.63 18.93
C THR A 926 1.97 -9.32 17.90
N TRP A 927 2.56 -9.83 16.82
CA TRP A 927 1.85 -10.39 15.68
C TRP A 927 2.01 -11.89 15.53
N GLN A 928 3.16 -12.47 15.87
CA GLN A 928 3.46 -13.90 15.63
C GLN A 928 4.70 -14.38 16.36
N PHE A 929 4.69 -15.59 16.93
CA PHE A 929 5.94 -16.32 17.15
C PHE A 929 5.82 -17.77 16.64
N ARG A 930 6.71 -18.14 15.72
CA ARG A 930 6.56 -19.34 14.88
C ARG A 930 7.49 -20.46 15.32
N MET A 931 6.89 -21.63 15.51
CA MET A 931 7.52 -22.90 15.78
C MET A 931 8.18 -23.47 14.52
N ASN A 932 9.31 -24.17 14.68
CA ASN A 932 9.97 -24.87 13.59
C ASN A 932 9.49 -26.34 13.46
N GLU A 933 9.94 -27.04 12.41
CA GLU A 933 9.56 -28.45 12.15
C GLU A 933 10.04 -29.44 13.22
N SER A 934 10.95 -29.02 14.12
CA SER A 934 11.42 -29.81 15.28
C SER A 934 10.71 -29.43 16.58
N PHE A 935 9.62 -28.66 16.47
CA PHE A 935 8.82 -28.16 17.59
C PHE A 935 9.53 -27.20 18.55
N GLU A 936 10.68 -26.67 18.18
CA GLU A 936 11.39 -25.65 18.96
C GLU A 936 10.70 -24.29 18.79
N VAL A 937 10.66 -23.49 19.86
CA VAL A 937 10.03 -22.16 19.84
C VAL A 937 10.86 -21.13 20.58
N ALA A 938 11.03 -19.97 19.96
CA ALA A 938 11.48 -18.74 20.60
C ALA A 938 10.32 -17.73 20.73
N ALA A 939 10.31 -16.96 21.82
CA ALA A 939 9.34 -15.89 22.07
C ALA A 939 10.02 -14.64 22.65
N SER A 940 9.44 -13.46 22.40
CA SER A 940 9.88 -12.19 23.00
C SER A 940 9.30 -12.01 24.41
N ASP A 941 9.74 -10.98 25.10
CA ASP A 941 9.22 -10.50 26.38
C ASP A 941 7.75 -10.00 26.36
N GLY A 942 7.18 -9.75 25.18
CA GLY A 942 5.77 -9.41 24.99
C GLY A 942 5.34 -8.00 25.44
N HIS A 943 6.26 -7.07 25.70
CA HIS A 943 5.94 -5.67 26.01
C HIS A 943 6.85 -4.64 25.31
N TYR A 944 6.26 -3.54 24.83
CA TYR A 944 7.05 -2.42 24.31
C TYR A 944 7.95 -1.82 25.40
N GLY A 945 9.27 -1.73 25.16
CA GLY A 945 10.23 -1.09 26.07
C GLY A 945 11.45 -1.93 26.45
N VAL A 946 11.42 -3.25 26.22
CA VAL A 946 12.57 -4.17 26.44
C VAL A 946 12.70 -5.09 25.23
N ALA A 947 13.92 -5.56 24.94
CA ALA A 947 14.17 -6.57 23.92
C ALA A 947 14.82 -7.80 24.57
N GLY A 948 14.07 -8.89 24.66
CA GLY A 948 14.55 -10.15 25.22
C GLY A 948 13.92 -11.36 24.56
N ILE A 949 14.71 -12.40 24.30
CA ILE A 949 14.25 -13.67 23.72
C ILE A 949 14.39 -14.81 24.73
N ALA A 950 13.35 -15.62 24.84
CA ALA A 950 13.34 -16.85 25.61
C ALA A 950 13.09 -18.06 24.69
N PHE A 951 13.71 -19.20 25.02
CA PHE A 951 13.68 -20.40 24.20
C PHE A 951 12.97 -21.55 24.93
N PHE A 952 11.83 -21.97 24.41
CA PHE A 952 11.13 -23.17 24.82
C PHE A 952 11.74 -24.35 24.07
N ARG A 953 12.40 -25.25 24.81
CA ARG A 953 13.18 -26.35 24.21
C ARG A 953 12.48 -27.68 24.31
N VAL A 954 12.48 -28.46 23.23
CA VAL A 954 12.00 -29.85 23.30
C VAL A 954 12.94 -30.68 24.17
N GLU A 955 12.40 -31.26 25.25
CA GLU A 955 13.14 -32.15 26.16
C GLU A 955 13.10 -33.59 25.65
N ARG A 956 11.91 -34.02 25.19
CA ARG A 956 11.63 -35.32 24.59
C ARG A 956 10.34 -35.26 23.78
N LEU A 957 10.08 -36.30 23.00
CA LEU A 957 8.76 -36.54 22.41
C LEU A 957 7.97 -37.55 23.26
N THR A 958 6.63 -37.49 23.21
CA THR A 958 5.75 -38.57 23.67
C THR A 958 5.86 -39.77 22.72
N ARG A 959 5.20 -40.89 23.06
CA ARG A 959 5.15 -42.06 22.19
C ARG A 959 4.45 -41.75 20.86
N GLU A 960 3.48 -40.84 20.90
CA GLU A 960 2.66 -40.37 19.79
C GLU A 960 3.36 -39.28 18.96
N GLY A 961 4.58 -38.88 19.35
CA GLY A 961 5.39 -37.90 18.63
C GLY A 961 5.19 -36.44 19.06
N TYR A 962 4.51 -36.17 20.18
CA TYR A 962 4.23 -34.81 20.63
C TYR A 962 5.37 -34.25 21.51
N PRO A 963 5.75 -32.97 21.33
CA PRO A 963 6.84 -32.38 22.07
C PRO A 963 6.50 -32.13 23.54
N VAL A 964 7.37 -32.54 24.45
CA VAL A 964 7.38 -32.12 25.85
C VAL A 964 8.43 -31.03 26.01
N TRP A 965 8.00 -29.81 26.31
CA TRP A 965 8.90 -28.66 26.41
C TRP A 965 9.47 -28.47 27.82
N ARG A 966 10.73 -28.06 27.84
CA ARG A 966 11.39 -27.43 28.99
C ARG A 966 11.14 -25.93 28.94
N LEU A 967 10.66 -25.39 30.06
CA LEU A 967 10.39 -23.97 30.22
C LEU A 967 11.72 -23.19 30.34
N PRO A 968 11.84 -22.02 29.68
CA PRO A 968 12.93 -21.09 29.95
C PRO A 968 12.80 -20.48 31.34
N THR A 969 13.92 -20.19 32.00
CA THR A 969 13.95 -19.51 33.30
C THR A 969 14.26 -18.02 33.20
N ALA A 970 14.80 -17.56 32.06
CA ALA A 970 15.16 -16.18 31.81
C ALA A 970 15.09 -15.81 30.33
N PHE A 971 14.92 -14.52 30.04
CA PHE A 971 15.14 -13.93 28.73
C PHE A 971 16.62 -13.59 28.52
N HIS A 972 17.12 -13.85 27.32
CA HIS A 972 18.38 -13.28 26.84
C HIS A 972 18.12 -11.88 26.31
N THR A 973 18.54 -10.87 27.07
CA THR A 973 18.37 -9.46 26.72
C THR A 973 19.47 -8.98 25.78
N PHE A 974 19.12 -8.07 24.87
CA PHE A 974 20.05 -7.42 23.95
C PHE A 974 19.66 -5.95 23.76
N GLU A 975 20.48 -5.19 23.04
CA GLU A 975 20.18 -3.79 22.76
C GLU A 975 18.91 -3.69 21.89
N GLY A 976 17.85 -3.15 22.49
CA GLY A 976 16.56 -2.92 21.86
C GLY A 976 15.56 -2.36 22.88
N ARG A 977 14.52 -1.67 22.40
CA ARG A 977 13.52 -0.99 23.24
C ARG A 977 12.08 -1.35 22.87
N HIS A 978 11.90 -2.48 22.20
CA HIS A 978 10.65 -2.86 21.55
C HIS A 978 10.51 -4.38 21.64
N ALA A 979 9.35 -4.88 22.07
CA ALA A 979 9.05 -6.31 21.94
C ALA A 979 8.90 -6.66 20.47
N ALA A 980 9.31 -7.87 20.10
CA ALA A 980 9.25 -8.31 18.72
C ALA A 980 7.84 -8.21 18.14
N ASP A 981 7.73 -7.59 16.97
CA ASP A 981 6.52 -7.69 16.17
C ASP A 981 6.27 -9.15 15.80
N ALA A 982 7.32 -9.88 15.44
CA ALA A 982 7.25 -11.32 15.31
C ALA A 982 8.57 -12.01 15.63
N VAL A 983 8.51 -13.27 16.05
CA VAL A 983 9.68 -14.15 16.23
C VAL A 983 9.54 -15.39 15.35
N PHE A 984 10.59 -15.76 14.64
CA PHE A 984 10.66 -17.00 13.87
C PHE A 984 11.75 -17.90 14.46
N THR A 985 11.46 -19.18 14.62
CA THR A 985 12.46 -20.17 15.03
C THR A 985 12.99 -20.85 13.77
N ASP A 986 14.27 -20.71 13.47
CA ASP A 986 14.90 -21.36 12.31
C ASP A 986 15.07 -22.87 12.53
N ARG A 987 15.46 -23.60 11.50
CA ARG A 987 15.65 -25.05 11.54
C ARG A 987 16.68 -25.50 12.59
N ASP A 988 17.68 -24.68 12.88
CA ASP A 988 18.73 -24.95 13.87
C ASP A 988 18.30 -24.56 15.30
N GLY A 989 17.10 -23.99 15.45
CA GLY A 989 16.52 -23.59 16.72
C GLY A 989 16.95 -22.20 17.19
N ASN A 990 17.53 -21.36 16.31
CA ASN A 990 17.81 -19.96 16.60
C ASN A 990 16.55 -19.12 16.43
N ALA A 991 16.45 -18.05 17.21
CA ALA A 991 15.41 -17.05 17.04
C ALA A 991 15.81 -16.07 15.93
N ILE A 992 14.82 -15.59 15.18
CA ILE A 992 14.90 -14.44 14.28
C ILE A 992 13.75 -13.51 14.64
N SER A 993 14.06 -12.39 15.26
CA SER A 993 13.12 -11.44 15.85
C SER A 993 12.96 -10.20 14.96
N LEU A 994 11.73 -9.72 14.79
CA LEU A 994 11.41 -8.45 14.12
C LEU A 994 11.29 -7.34 15.16
N ASP A 995 12.42 -6.73 15.49
CA ASP A 995 12.50 -5.55 16.36
C ASP A 995 12.96 -4.34 15.54
N HIS A 996 13.50 -3.31 16.21
CA HIS A 996 14.27 -2.23 15.58
C HIS A 996 15.40 -2.76 14.67
N TYR A 997 15.86 -3.99 14.90
CA TYR A 997 16.61 -4.77 13.95
C TYR A 997 15.85 -6.06 13.65
N VAL A 998 16.03 -6.61 12.45
CA VAL A 998 15.85 -8.06 12.31
C VAL A 998 17.04 -8.71 12.98
N THR A 999 16.81 -9.41 14.10
CA THR A 999 17.87 -9.92 14.97
C THR A 999 17.83 -11.43 15.04
N SER A 1000 18.96 -12.09 14.75
CA SER A 1000 19.09 -13.52 15.03
C SER A 1000 19.88 -13.79 16.30
N MET A 1001 19.37 -14.70 17.12
CA MET A 1001 19.96 -15.08 18.40
C MET A 1001 19.95 -16.61 18.56
N ALA A 1002 21.08 -17.16 18.96
CA ALA A 1002 21.20 -18.56 19.31
C ALA A 1002 20.62 -18.85 20.72
N PRO A 1003 20.22 -20.11 21.01
CA PRO A 1003 19.64 -20.48 22.31
C PRO A 1003 20.53 -20.24 23.54
N ASP A 1004 21.83 -20.04 23.34
CA ASP A 1004 22.79 -19.70 24.39
C ASP A 1004 22.84 -18.18 24.69
N GLY A 1005 22.00 -17.38 24.01
CA GLY A 1005 21.96 -15.92 24.11
C GLY A 1005 22.91 -15.19 23.18
N ARG A 1006 23.73 -15.89 22.39
CA ARG A 1006 24.68 -15.26 21.47
C ARG A 1006 23.94 -14.66 20.27
N LEU A 1007 24.11 -13.36 20.05
CA LEU A 1007 23.69 -12.68 18.82
C LEU A 1007 24.47 -13.24 17.63
N ARG A 1008 23.77 -13.65 16.57
CA ARG A 1008 24.38 -14.20 15.35
C ARG A 1008 24.53 -13.13 14.26
N TRP A 1009 23.46 -12.38 14.01
CA TRP A 1009 23.44 -11.32 13.01
C TRP A 1009 22.31 -10.33 13.28
N ARG A 1010 22.44 -9.12 12.73
CA ARG A 1010 21.40 -8.08 12.72
C ARG A 1010 21.25 -7.48 11.32
N TYR A 1011 20.05 -7.03 11.00
CA TYR A 1011 19.73 -6.31 9.77
C TYR A 1011 18.89 -5.08 10.07
N LYS A 1012 19.19 -3.95 9.40
CA LYS A 1012 18.53 -2.65 9.65
C LYS A 1012 17.01 -2.77 9.43
N ASN A 1013 16.21 -2.42 10.44
CA ASN A 1013 14.74 -2.36 10.34
C ASN A 1013 14.22 -1.07 10.95
N ARG A 1014 14.31 0.02 10.18
CA ARG A 1014 14.01 1.39 10.66
C ARG A 1014 12.53 1.60 11.01
N TRP A 1015 11.63 0.85 10.37
CA TRP A 1015 10.18 1.00 10.53
C TRP A 1015 9.53 -0.34 10.87
N PRO A 1016 9.79 -0.90 12.07
CA PRO A 1016 9.22 -2.17 12.49
C PRO A 1016 7.70 -2.07 12.66
N GLY A 1017 6.97 -3.04 12.14
CA GLY A 1017 5.53 -3.17 12.39
C GLY A 1017 4.64 -2.21 11.59
N LEU A 1018 3.34 -2.36 11.82
CA LEU A 1018 2.26 -1.64 11.13
C LEU A 1018 2.40 -0.12 11.29
N HIS A 1019 2.46 0.35 12.54
CA HIS A 1019 2.34 1.78 12.86
C HIS A 1019 3.57 2.58 12.44
N ALA A 1020 4.79 2.08 12.70
CA ALA A 1020 6.01 2.76 12.27
C ALA A 1020 6.12 2.82 10.74
N GLY A 1021 5.53 1.85 10.04
CA GLY A 1021 5.40 1.84 8.60
C GLY A 1021 4.70 3.06 8.00
N HIS A 1022 3.70 3.62 8.69
CA HIS A 1022 2.96 4.80 8.21
C HIS A 1022 3.81 6.08 8.21
N ASP A 1023 4.89 6.07 8.99
CA ASP A 1023 5.81 7.20 9.16
C ASP A 1023 7.07 7.06 8.26
N THR A 1024 7.06 6.11 7.32
CA THR A 1024 8.18 5.90 6.41
C THR A 1024 8.27 6.97 5.32
N SER A 1025 9.47 7.47 5.08
CA SER A 1025 9.81 8.27 3.90
C SER A 1025 10.31 7.43 2.72
N ALA A 1026 10.57 6.14 2.94
CA ALA A 1026 11.04 5.25 1.89
C ALA A 1026 9.92 4.94 0.89
N LEU A 1027 10.29 4.88 -0.39
CA LEU A 1027 9.34 4.75 -1.49
C LEU A 1027 9.02 3.29 -1.85
N GLY A 1028 9.69 2.33 -1.20
CA GLY A 1028 9.52 0.90 -1.46
C GLY A 1028 10.12 0.48 -2.80
N SER A 1029 11.10 1.23 -3.31
CA SER A 1029 11.86 0.93 -4.52
C SER A 1029 13.32 0.57 -4.22
N GLU A 1030 13.83 1.10 -3.11
CA GLU A 1030 15.18 0.96 -2.59
C GLU A 1030 15.49 -0.52 -2.30
N PRO A 1031 16.57 -1.08 -2.87
CA PRO A 1031 17.02 -2.42 -2.57
C PRO A 1031 17.39 -2.59 -1.09
N GLY A 1032 16.99 -3.71 -0.48
CA GLY A 1032 17.35 -4.04 0.89
C GLY A 1032 16.66 -3.23 1.99
N VAL A 1033 15.81 -2.25 1.65
CA VAL A 1033 15.08 -1.45 2.65
C VAL A 1033 13.80 -2.17 3.06
N LEU A 1034 13.72 -2.50 4.36
CA LEU A 1034 12.53 -3.06 4.97
C LEU A 1034 11.57 -1.93 5.37
N ILE A 1035 10.31 -2.07 4.97
CA ILE A 1035 9.25 -1.13 5.32
C ILE A 1035 8.13 -1.92 5.98
N ALA A 1036 7.77 -1.52 7.19
CA ALA A 1036 6.63 -2.07 7.92
C ALA A 1036 6.59 -3.62 7.97
N PRO A 1037 7.71 -4.34 8.19
CA PRO A 1037 7.64 -5.78 8.29
C PRO A 1037 6.83 -6.15 9.55
N THR A 1038 5.81 -6.99 9.38
CA THR A 1038 4.90 -7.35 10.48
C THR A 1038 5.03 -8.81 10.92
N ARG A 1039 5.42 -9.73 10.01
CA ARG A 1039 5.33 -11.19 10.25
C ARG A 1039 6.20 -12.01 9.30
N PHE A 1040 6.28 -13.32 9.57
CA PHE A 1040 6.93 -14.32 8.73
C PHE A 1040 5.90 -15.23 8.05
N PHE A 1041 5.91 -15.23 6.71
CA PHE A 1041 5.09 -16.14 5.89
C PHE A 1041 5.60 -17.58 5.93
N GLY A 1042 6.89 -17.77 6.19
CA GLY A 1042 7.48 -19.08 6.43
C GLY A 1042 8.90 -19.19 5.93
N SER A 1043 9.35 -20.42 5.76
CA SER A 1043 10.70 -20.72 5.31
C SER A 1043 10.73 -21.96 4.43
N ALA A 1044 11.85 -22.15 3.74
CA ALA A 1044 12.11 -23.33 2.96
C ALA A 1044 13.61 -23.63 2.90
N TRP A 1045 13.97 -24.91 2.96
CA TRP A 1045 15.32 -25.34 2.58
C TRP A 1045 15.51 -25.27 1.06
N VAL A 1046 16.43 -24.41 0.62
CA VAL A 1046 16.64 -24.12 -0.80
C VAL A 1046 17.67 -25.07 -1.39
N ASN A 1047 18.93 -24.96 -0.97
CA ASN A 1047 20.05 -25.79 -1.43
C ASN A 1047 21.15 -25.88 -0.36
N LYS A 1048 22.22 -26.63 -0.62
CA LYS A 1048 23.32 -26.82 0.36
C LYS A 1048 24.20 -25.58 0.58
N GLU A 1049 24.21 -24.62 -0.35
CA GLU A 1049 25.06 -23.42 -0.26
C GLU A 1049 24.44 -22.32 0.59
N VAL A 1050 23.13 -22.11 0.47
CA VAL A 1050 22.42 -21.05 1.19
C VAL A 1050 21.57 -21.55 2.35
N GLY A 1051 21.20 -22.84 2.36
CA GLY A 1051 20.43 -23.46 3.43
C GLY A 1051 18.96 -23.04 3.45
N GLU A 1052 18.46 -22.69 4.64
CA GLU A 1052 17.09 -22.22 4.85
C GLU A 1052 16.95 -20.74 4.43
N VAL A 1053 15.86 -20.46 3.71
CA VAL A 1053 15.44 -19.11 3.35
C VAL A 1053 14.12 -18.80 4.04
N ILE A 1054 14.04 -17.65 4.70
CA ILE A 1054 12.86 -17.14 5.39
C ILE A 1054 12.19 -16.03 4.57
N CYS A 1055 10.88 -15.90 4.71
CA CYS A 1055 10.08 -14.88 4.05
C CYS A 1055 9.37 -13.98 5.06
N LEU A 1056 9.65 -12.68 5.00
CA LEU A 1056 9.00 -11.63 5.78
C LEU A 1056 7.89 -10.99 4.94
N ASN A 1057 6.83 -10.55 5.61
CA ASN A 1057 5.74 -9.77 5.01
C ASN A 1057 5.75 -8.33 5.52
N SER A 1058 5.49 -7.41 4.60
CA SER A 1058 5.24 -5.99 4.87
C SER A 1058 3.75 -5.70 4.94
N ASN A 1059 3.37 -4.79 5.83
CA ASN A 1059 2.03 -4.21 5.82
C ASN A 1059 1.66 -3.63 4.44
N LEU A 1060 2.60 -2.99 3.75
CA LEU A 1060 2.39 -2.36 2.43
C LEU A 1060 2.50 -3.36 1.26
N GLY A 1061 2.23 -4.64 1.51
CA GLY A 1061 2.05 -5.66 0.47
C GLY A 1061 3.32 -6.22 -0.16
N ALA A 1062 4.50 -5.75 0.25
CA ALA A 1062 5.78 -6.34 -0.15
C ALA A 1062 6.10 -7.61 0.65
N THR A 1063 6.97 -8.46 0.10
CA THR A 1063 7.60 -9.56 0.85
C THR A 1063 9.10 -9.54 0.63
N TYR A 1064 9.86 -9.94 1.64
CA TYR A 1064 11.32 -9.90 1.64
C TYR A 1064 11.89 -11.27 1.99
N LEU A 1065 12.88 -11.72 1.23
CA LEU A 1065 13.56 -12.99 1.43
C LEU A 1065 14.92 -12.80 2.06
N PHE A 1066 15.24 -13.64 3.04
CA PHE A 1066 16.55 -13.68 3.71
C PHE A 1066 17.03 -15.12 3.85
N THR A 1067 18.33 -15.33 3.80
CA THR A 1067 18.90 -16.58 4.32
C THR A 1067 18.79 -16.58 5.85
N ALA A 1068 18.60 -17.76 6.46
CA ALA A 1068 18.52 -17.88 7.93
C ALA A 1068 19.80 -17.40 8.65
N ASP A 1069 20.94 -17.38 7.94
CA ASP A 1069 22.20 -16.83 8.45
C ASP A 1069 22.40 -15.32 8.19
N GLY A 1070 21.38 -14.61 7.69
CA GLY A 1070 21.31 -13.15 7.77
C GLY A 1070 21.74 -12.38 6.53
N LEU A 1071 21.65 -12.95 5.32
CA LEU A 1071 21.83 -12.21 4.07
C LEU A 1071 20.48 -11.92 3.41
N TYR A 1072 20.26 -10.67 3.03
CA TYR A 1072 19.13 -10.28 2.20
C TYR A 1072 19.25 -10.91 0.81
N ILE A 1073 18.15 -11.46 0.30
CA ILE A 1073 18.06 -12.01 -1.06
C ILE A 1073 17.38 -10.98 -1.95
N ASP A 1074 16.05 -10.84 -1.83
CA ASP A 1074 15.29 -9.94 -2.71
C ASP A 1074 13.93 -9.55 -2.11
N ARG A 1075 13.32 -8.54 -2.71
CA ARG A 1075 11.92 -8.16 -2.52
C ARG A 1075 11.11 -8.76 -3.66
N VAL A 1076 10.15 -9.62 -3.33
CA VAL A 1076 9.41 -10.41 -4.33
C VAL A 1076 8.15 -9.68 -4.80
N PHE A 1077 7.27 -9.28 -3.89
CA PHE A 1077 6.11 -8.42 -4.20
C PHE A 1077 6.44 -6.94 -3.99
N ARG A 1078 5.78 -6.06 -4.75
CA ARG A 1078 6.00 -4.61 -4.71
C ARG A 1078 5.25 -3.95 -3.55
N ASP A 1079 5.74 -2.79 -3.12
CA ASP A 1079 5.02 -1.90 -2.21
C ASP A 1079 3.71 -1.40 -2.84
N ALA A 1080 2.61 -1.38 -2.10
CA ALA A 1080 1.27 -1.04 -2.60
C ALA A 1080 1.15 0.37 -3.19
N ARG A 1081 2.07 1.28 -2.85
CA ARG A 1081 2.13 2.65 -3.39
C ARG A 1081 2.74 2.71 -4.79
N ARG A 1082 3.41 1.63 -5.23
CA ARG A 1082 4.15 1.54 -6.51
C ARG A 1082 3.73 0.34 -7.36
N GLY A 1083 3.34 -0.76 -6.74
CA GLY A 1083 2.91 -1.98 -7.39
C GLY A 1083 1.48 -1.91 -7.92
N LEU A 1084 1.19 -2.78 -8.89
CA LEU A 1084 -0.17 -2.97 -9.38
C LEU A 1084 -1.03 -3.63 -8.29
N ALA A 1085 -2.25 -3.13 -8.12
CA ALA A 1085 -3.28 -3.84 -7.35
C ALA A 1085 -3.71 -5.11 -8.09
N TRP A 1086 -3.93 -6.19 -7.35
CA TRP A 1086 -4.43 -7.46 -7.89
C TRP A 1086 -5.90 -7.38 -8.31
N ARG A 1087 -6.16 -6.82 -9.50
CA ARG A 1087 -7.51 -6.59 -10.05
C ARG A 1087 -7.64 -6.98 -11.52
N MET A 1088 -6.81 -7.90 -11.99
CA MET A 1088 -6.76 -8.28 -13.40
C MET A 1088 -8.06 -8.95 -13.83
N ASP A 1089 -8.55 -8.65 -15.04
CA ASP A 1089 -9.78 -9.24 -15.58
C ASP A 1089 -9.55 -10.68 -16.13
N THR A 1090 -8.28 -11.11 -16.16
CA THR A 1090 -7.83 -12.47 -16.54
C THR A 1090 -6.76 -12.95 -15.56
N PRO A 1091 -6.47 -14.27 -15.48
CA PRO A 1091 -5.32 -14.76 -14.73
C PRO A 1091 -4.02 -14.05 -15.15
N PRO A 1092 -3.25 -13.51 -14.20
CA PRO A 1092 -2.09 -12.67 -14.52
C PRO A 1092 -0.94 -13.49 -15.13
N SER A 1093 -0.26 -12.92 -16.13
CA SER A 1093 0.99 -13.45 -16.66
C SER A 1093 2.16 -13.20 -15.71
N ASP A 1094 3.29 -13.89 -15.90
CA ASP A 1094 4.50 -13.70 -15.08
C ASP A 1094 4.97 -12.23 -15.10
N ALA A 1095 4.86 -11.55 -16.24
CA ALA A 1095 5.25 -10.13 -16.37
C ALA A 1095 4.38 -9.20 -15.50
N ILE A 1096 3.09 -9.51 -15.36
CA ILE A 1096 2.16 -8.79 -14.50
C ILE A 1096 2.42 -9.17 -13.03
N MET A 1097 2.60 -10.46 -12.74
CA MET A 1097 2.84 -10.97 -11.39
C MET A 1097 4.04 -10.30 -10.70
N ASN A 1098 5.13 -10.06 -11.43
CA ASN A 1098 6.34 -9.40 -10.91
C ASN A 1098 6.20 -7.89 -10.63
N GLN A 1099 5.05 -7.31 -11.00
CA GLN A 1099 4.70 -5.91 -10.74
C GLN A 1099 3.62 -5.76 -9.67
N LEU A 1100 3.06 -6.87 -9.17
CA LEU A 1100 1.99 -6.84 -8.19
C LEU A 1100 2.46 -6.46 -6.80
N SER A 1101 1.57 -5.76 -6.10
CA SER A 1101 1.56 -5.70 -4.64
C SER A 1101 0.48 -6.61 -4.07
N LEU A 1102 0.69 -7.13 -2.86
CA LEU A 1102 -0.36 -7.81 -2.10
C LEU A 1102 -1.38 -6.84 -1.48
N GLY A 1103 -1.14 -5.52 -1.57
CA GLY A 1103 -1.97 -4.48 -0.98
C GLY A 1103 -1.62 -4.17 0.47
N ASP A 1104 -2.20 -3.08 0.98
CA ASP A 1104 -2.07 -2.69 2.39
C ASP A 1104 -2.83 -3.67 3.31
N GLU A 1105 -2.39 -3.84 4.55
CA GLU A 1105 -2.95 -4.77 5.53
C GLU A 1105 -2.95 -6.23 5.04
N HIS A 1106 -1.87 -6.54 4.30
CA HIS A 1106 -1.36 -7.84 3.83
C HIS A 1106 -1.14 -8.89 4.93
N PHE A 1107 -2.09 -9.16 5.81
CA PHE A 1107 -1.77 -9.80 7.09
C PHE A 1107 -1.60 -11.33 7.03
N GLY A 1108 -2.02 -11.98 5.95
CA GLY A 1108 -2.08 -13.44 5.84
C GLY A 1108 -1.15 -14.02 4.83
N GLY A 1109 -1.02 -15.34 4.83
CA GLY A 1109 -0.35 -16.06 3.77
C GLY A 1109 0.80 -16.91 4.27
N THR A 1110 1.27 -17.76 3.36
CA THR A 1110 2.31 -18.75 3.65
C THR A 1110 3.35 -18.73 2.55
N PHE A 1111 4.58 -19.11 2.91
CA PHE A 1111 5.68 -19.39 1.99
C PHE A 1111 6.35 -20.70 2.43
N GLN A 1112 6.45 -21.66 1.52
CA GLN A 1112 7.04 -22.97 1.80
C GLN A 1112 7.43 -23.73 0.53
N LYS A 1113 8.17 -24.82 0.72
CA LYS A 1113 8.49 -25.80 -0.34
C LYS A 1113 7.38 -26.84 -0.41
N VAL A 1114 6.81 -27.02 -1.59
CA VAL A 1114 5.68 -27.93 -1.83
C VAL A 1114 6.09 -29.02 -2.81
N ARG A 1115 5.80 -30.27 -2.46
CA ARG A 1115 5.96 -31.43 -3.34
C ARG A 1115 4.85 -31.46 -4.40
N ARG A 1116 5.26 -31.53 -5.66
CA ARG A 1116 4.40 -31.64 -6.84
C ARG A 1116 3.95 -33.08 -7.05
N ALA A 1117 2.88 -33.27 -7.82
CA ALA A 1117 2.33 -34.58 -8.16
C ALA A 1117 3.34 -35.49 -8.89
N ASP A 1118 4.28 -34.92 -9.64
CA ASP A 1118 5.38 -35.63 -10.31
C ASP A 1118 6.54 -36.01 -9.36
N GLY A 1119 6.44 -35.67 -8.06
CA GLY A 1119 7.44 -35.94 -7.04
C GLY A 1119 8.56 -34.89 -6.89
N SER A 1120 8.63 -33.92 -7.80
CA SER A 1120 9.56 -32.80 -7.69
C SER A 1120 9.03 -31.70 -6.76
N HIS A 1121 9.77 -30.60 -6.56
CA HIS A 1121 9.41 -29.57 -5.58
C HIS A 1121 9.37 -28.18 -6.21
N SER A 1122 8.52 -27.31 -5.67
CA SER A 1122 8.41 -25.89 -6.04
C SER A 1122 8.25 -25.03 -4.80
N PHE A 1123 8.74 -23.79 -4.83
CA PHE A 1123 8.51 -22.83 -3.75
C PHE A 1123 7.20 -22.10 -4.00
N ARG A 1124 6.28 -22.11 -3.04
CA ARG A 1124 4.93 -21.58 -3.21
C ARG A 1124 4.56 -20.59 -2.13
N TYR A 1125 3.88 -19.55 -2.59
CA TYR A 1125 3.09 -18.64 -1.79
C TYR A 1125 1.62 -19.06 -1.82
N VAL A 1126 0.92 -18.85 -0.70
CA VAL A 1126 -0.54 -18.72 -0.69
C VAL A 1126 -0.88 -17.33 -0.18
N VAL A 1127 -1.45 -16.48 -1.05
CA VAL A 1127 -1.65 -15.04 -0.82
C VAL A 1127 -2.99 -14.54 -1.37
N GLY A 1128 -3.27 -13.25 -1.19
CA GLY A 1128 -4.56 -12.61 -1.49
C GLY A 1128 -5.33 -12.21 -0.23
N GLN A 1129 -6.11 -11.12 -0.33
CA GLN A 1129 -6.99 -10.62 0.74
C GLN A 1129 -8.40 -11.21 0.60
N PRO A 1130 -9.25 -10.79 -0.36
CA PRO A 1130 -10.55 -11.42 -0.56
C PRO A 1130 -10.46 -12.70 -1.41
N HIS A 1131 -9.28 -13.31 -1.52
CA HIS A 1131 -9.04 -14.56 -2.24
C HIS A 1131 -7.83 -15.30 -1.65
N CYS A 1132 -7.76 -16.60 -1.91
CA CYS A 1132 -6.60 -17.45 -1.66
C CYS A 1132 -6.05 -17.92 -3.01
N SER A 1133 -4.91 -17.36 -3.41
CA SER A 1133 -4.20 -17.66 -4.66
C SER A 1133 -2.88 -18.35 -4.38
N VAL A 1134 -2.60 -19.41 -5.12
CA VAL A 1134 -1.31 -20.12 -5.09
C VAL A 1134 -0.41 -19.55 -6.17
N VAL A 1135 0.79 -19.11 -5.76
CA VAL A 1135 1.79 -18.51 -6.65
C VAL A 1135 3.11 -19.25 -6.49
N GLU A 1136 3.72 -19.67 -7.60
CA GLU A 1136 5.04 -20.26 -7.64
C GLU A 1136 6.11 -19.16 -7.69
N LEU A 1137 7.16 -19.30 -6.87
CA LEU A 1137 8.39 -18.52 -6.93
C LEU A 1137 9.48 -19.33 -7.64
N ARG A 1138 10.02 -18.79 -8.72
CA ARG A 1138 11.05 -19.42 -9.56
C ARG A 1138 12.40 -18.73 -9.41
N GLY A 1139 13.47 -19.51 -9.53
CA GLY A 1139 14.85 -19.02 -9.51
C GLY A 1139 15.52 -19.05 -8.14
N LEU A 1140 14.79 -19.35 -7.06
CA LEU A 1140 15.32 -19.41 -5.70
C LEU A 1140 16.39 -20.50 -5.56
N GLU A 1141 16.25 -21.61 -6.26
CA GLU A 1141 17.23 -22.70 -6.31
C GLU A 1141 18.59 -22.30 -6.92
N LYS A 1142 18.63 -21.18 -7.68
CA LYS A 1142 19.81 -20.68 -8.39
C LYS A 1142 20.68 -19.73 -7.56
N ILE A 1143 20.29 -19.42 -6.33
CA ILE A 1143 21.09 -18.56 -5.45
C ILE A 1143 22.39 -19.28 -5.12
N GLN A 1144 23.50 -18.55 -5.26
CA GLN A 1144 24.86 -19.03 -4.96
C GLN A 1144 25.55 -18.12 -3.97
N ARG A 1145 26.49 -18.66 -3.19
CA ARG A 1145 27.38 -17.85 -2.34
C ARG A 1145 28.46 -17.20 -3.21
N ILE A 1146 28.75 -15.93 -2.95
CA ILE A 1146 29.96 -15.28 -3.47
C ILE A 1146 31.09 -15.60 -2.48
N PRO A 1147 32.23 -16.15 -2.93
CA PRO A 1147 33.39 -16.38 -2.07
C PRO A 1147 33.81 -15.09 -1.37
N GLY A 1148 33.76 -15.11 -0.04
CA GLY A 1148 34.15 -13.96 0.79
C GLY A 1148 35.65 -13.70 0.79
N GLY A 1149 36.07 -12.64 1.47
CA GLY A 1149 37.48 -12.29 1.62
C GLY A 1149 37.78 -11.57 2.94
N GLU A 1150 39.07 -11.47 3.26
CA GLU A 1150 39.56 -10.71 4.42
C GLU A 1150 40.02 -9.31 3.98
N LEU A 1151 39.89 -8.34 4.89
CA LEU A 1151 40.38 -6.98 4.69
C LEU A 1151 40.85 -6.36 6.01
N VAL A 1152 41.69 -5.33 5.91
CA VAL A 1152 42.21 -4.59 7.06
C VAL A 1152 41.78 -3.13 6.94
N VAL A 1153 41.11 -2.63 7.98
CA VAL A 1153 40.80 -1.21 8.16
C VAL A 1153 41.97 -0.58 8.90
N THR A 1154 42.63 0.41 8.31
CA THR A 1154 43.73 1.15 8.95
C THR A 1154 43.23 2.46 9.56
N LYS A 1155 44.09 3.16 10.32
CA LYS A 1155 43.77 4.49 10.85
C LYS A 1155 43.57 5.51 9.72
N GLU A 1156 44.33 5.37 8.64
CA GLU A 1156 44.23 6.21 7.45
C GLU A 1156 42.87 6.06 6.76
N HIS A 1157 42.35 4.83 6.67
CA HIS A 1157 40.98 4.61 6.17
C HIS A 1157 39.92 5.30 7.05
N LEU A 1158 40.08 5.27 8.38
CA LEU A 1158 39.16 5.95 9.29
C LEU A 1158 39.17 7.47 9.08
N ILE A 1159 40.36 8.08 8.99
CA ILE A 1159 40.51 9.51 8.74
C ILE A 1159 39.87 9.90 7.40
N GLU A 1160 40.07 9.11 6.35
CA GLU A 1160 39.47 9.38 5.05
C GLU A 1160 37.95 9.19 5.08
N ALA A 1161 37.43 8.23 5.84
CA ALA A 1161 35.99 8.02 6.00
C ALA A 1161 35.34 9.20 6.74
N GLU A 1162 35.97 9.69 7.80
CA GLU A 1162 35.55 10.89 8.53
C GLU A 1162 35.58 12.12 7.61
N ARG A 1163 36.64 12.28 6.82
CA ARG A 1163 36.74 13.36 5.83
C ARG A 1163 35.63 13.28 4.79
N LEU A 1164 35.34 12.09 4.26
CA LEU A 1164 34.27 11.86 3.30
C LEU A 1164 32.89 12.16 3.92
N ARG A 1165 32.66 11.75 5.18
CA ARG A 1165 31.43 12.08 5.92
C ARG A 1165 31.28 13.56 6.20
N GLN A 1166 32.35 14.24 6.60
CA GLN A 1166 32.38 15.69 6.80
C GLN A 1166 32.09 16.41 5.48
N GLN A 1167 32.71 15.97 4.38
CA GLN A 1167 32.45 16.52 3.05
C GLN A 1167 30.98 16.35 2.66
N ARG A 1168 30.41 15.13 2.78
CA ARG A 1168 28.98 14.88 2.53
C ARG A 1168 28.08 15.73 3.42
N ALA A 1169 28.41 15.86 4.71
CA ALA A 1169 27.67 16.71 5.63
C ALA A 1169 27.77 18.19 5.23
N TYR A 1170 28.93 18.67 4.79
CA TYR A 1170 29.12 20.03 4.28
C TYR A 1170 28.40 20.29 2.95
N GLU A 1171 28.29 19.26 2.09
CA GLU A 1171 27.57 19.33 0.82
C GLU A 1171 26.04 19.46 1.04
N VAL A 1172 25.51 18.83 2.10
CA VAL A 1172 24.07 18.85 2.44
C VAL A 1172 23.71 19.95 3.45
N ALA A 1173 24.69 20.44 4.22
CA ALA A 1173 24.49 21.49 5.21
C ALA A 1173 24.15 22.82 4.53
N HIS A 1174 22.90 23.25 4.71
CA HIS A 1174 22.52 24.64 4.44
C HIS A 1174 23.07 25.49 5.60
N PRO A 1175 23.89 26.53 5.35
CA PRO A 1175 24.31 27.43 6.41
C PRO A 1175 23.06 28.09 7.02
N LYS A 1176 22.73 27.74 8.27
CA LYS A 1176 21.71 28.45 9.03
C LYS A 1176 22.25 29.85 9.35
N ARG A 1177 21.69 30.87 8.73
CA ARG A 1177 21.97 32.28 9.07
C ARG A 1177 20.83 32.78 9.96
N GLU A 1178 21.13 32.96 11.24
CA GLU A 1178 20.25 33.66 12.18
C GLU A 1178 20.53 35.17 12.12
N THR A 1179 19.49 35.99 12.05
CA THR A 1179 19.64 37.46 12.10
C THR A 1179 19.49 37.93 13.54
N ILE A 1180 20.60 38.24 14.19
CA ILE A 1180 20.60 38.83 15.54
C ILE A 1180 20.25 40.32 15.41
N ARG A 1181 19.16 40.77 16.04
CA ARG A 1181 18.85 42.21 16.15
C ARG A 1181 19.92 42.89 16.99
N ARG A 1182 20.42 44.03 16.53
CA ARG A 1182 21.32 44.88 17.34
C ARG A 1182 20.60 45.26 18.63
N LEU A 1183 21.19 44.89 19.78
CA LEU A 1183 20.70 45.29 21.09
C LEU A 1183 20.59 46.82 21.17
N LYS A 1184 19.46 47.33 21.68
CA LYS A 1184 19.37 48.74 22.07
C LYS A 1184 20.38 48.98 23.19
N GLY A 1185 21.05 50.13 23.14
CA GLY A 1185 22.23 50.45 23.94
C GLY A 1185 22.13 49.98 25.39
N ILE A 1186 23.11 49.19 25.79
CA ILE A 1186 23.30 48.67 27.15
C ILE A 1186 24.23 49.64 27.88
N THR A 1187 23.91 50.01 29.12
CA THR A 1187 24.80 50.84 29.94
C THR A 1187 25.94 49.96 30.44
N ILE A 1188 27.19 50.30 30.12
CA ILE A 1188 28.36 49.56 30.61
C ILE A 1188 28.80 50.15 31.94
N ASP A 1189 28.15 49.75 33.02
CA ASP A 1189 28.40 50.20 34.40
C ASP A 1189 28.84 49.06 35.35
N GLY A 1190 29.02 47.86 34.81
CA GLY A 1190 29.39 46.66 35.57
C GLY A 1190 28.22 45.93 36.24
N ARG A 1191 26.97 46.37 36.03
CA ARG A 1191 25.77 45.72 36.56
C ARG A 1191 25.08 44.88 35.49
N SER A 1192 24.46 43.77 35.89
CA SER A 1192 23.81 42.82 34.97
C SER A 1192 22.38 43.21 34.57
N ASP A 1193 21.89 44.34 35.10
CA ASP A 1193 20.46 44.66 35.19
C ASP A 1193 19.84 45.03 33.84
N ASP A 1194 20.65 45.58 32.92
CA ASP A 1194 20.26 46.00 31.57
C ASP A 1194 20.43 44.89 30.50
N TRP A 1195 20.95 43.71 30.87
CA TRP A 1195 21.21 42.62 29.92
C TRP A 1195 19.95 41.77 29.64
N PRO A 1196 19.65 41.45 28.37
CA PRO A 1196 18.45 40.69 28.01
C PRO A 1196 18.52 39.25 28.53
N LYS A 1197 17.45 38.79 29.17
CA LYS A 1197 17.26 37.36 29.56
C LYS A 1197 16.65 36.50 28.45
N GLU A 1198 16.38 37.09 27.28
CA GLU A 1198 15.77 36.39 26.15
C GLU A 1198 16.73 35.37 25.53
N ARG A 1199 16.22 34.16 25.28
CA ARG A 1199 16.89 33.11 24.51
C ARG A 1199 16.61 33.34 23.03
N PHE A 1200 17.62 33.18 22.18
CA PHE A 1200 17.50 33.31 20.73
C PHE A 1200 17.45 31.91 20.10
N GLY A 1201 16.32 31.58 19.47
CA GLY A 1201 16.10 30.27 18.82
C GLY A 1201 16.14 29.08 19.79
N ASP A 1202 16.34 27.87 19.25
CA ASP A 1202 16.28 26.59 19.98
C ASP A 1202 17.57 26.24 20.74
N GLY A 1203 18.37 27.22 21.20
CA GLY A 1203 19.58 26.90 21.98
C GLY A 1203 20.52 28.03 22.41
N PHE A 1204 20.40 29.27 21.92
CA PHE A 1204 21.41 30.29 22.21
C PHE A 1204 20.99 31.27 23.32
N ALA A 1205 21.88 31.52 24.29
CA ALA A 1205 21.73 32.58 25.29
C ALA A 1205 23.01 33.40 25.43
N LEU A 1206 22.86 34.71 25.61
CA LEU A 1206 23.97 35.59 26.02
C LEU A 1206 24.02 35.60 27.55
N GLY A 1207 25.17 35.20 28.11
CA GLY A 1207 25.45 35.26 29.54
C GLY A 1207 26.55 36.28 29.84
N PHE A 1208 26.46 36.91 31.00
CA PHE A 1208 27.51 37.75 31.56
C PHE A 1208 27.84 37.22 32.95
N ASP A 1209 29.11 36.88 33.16
CA ASP A 1209 29.63 36.48 34.46
C ASP A 1209 30.28 37.72 35.10
N PRO A 1210 29.69 38.27 36.18
CA PRO A 1210 30.19 39.48 36.81
C PRO A 1210 31.51 39.27 37.55
N ASP A 1211 31.83 38.04 37.97
CA ASP A 1211 33.06 37.72 38.70
C ASP A 1211 34.26 37.60 37.75
N LEU A 1212 34.00 37.19 36.49
CA LEU A 1212 35.03 37.07 35.46
C LEU A 1212 35.08 38.27 34.50
N ALA A 1213 34.06 39.13 34.49
CA ALA A 1213 33.88 40.24 33.54
C ALA A 1213 33.95 39.80 32.06
N VAL A 1214 33.54 38.55 31.77
CA VAL A 1214 33.56 37.97 30.41
C VAL A 1214 32.13 37.79 29.91
N LEU A 1215 31.92 38.18 28.65
CA LEU A 1215 30.70 37.87 27.91
C LEU A 1215 30.85 36.51 27.20
N TYR A 1216 29.87 35.64 27.36
CA TYR A 1216 29.89 34.34 26.68
C TYR A 1216 28.54 34.01 26.05
N VAL A 1217 28.61 33.23 24.98
CA VAL A 1217 27.46 32.61 24.33
C VAL A 1217 27.37 31.19 24.88
N LEU A 1218 26.28 30.88 25.56
CA LEU A 1218 25.95 29.50 25.93
C LEU A 1218 25.36 28.82 24.70
N PHE A 1219 26.02 27.71 24.32
CA PHE A 1219 25.53 26.72 23.36
C PHE A 1219 24.71 25.65 24.08
#